data_AF-A0A6N3VA61-F1
#
_entry.id   AF-A0A6N3VA61-F1
#
_cell.length_a   1.000
_cell.length_b   1.000
_cell.length_c   1.000
_cell.angle_alpha   90.00
_cell.angle_beta   90.00
_cell.angle_gamma   90.00
#
_symmetry.space_group_name_H-M   'P 1'
#
loop_
_entity.id
_entity.type
_entity.pdbx_description
1 polymer ?
#
loop_
_entity_poly.entity_id
_entity_poly.type
_entity_poly.pdbx_seq_one_letter_code
_entity_poly.pdbx_strand_id
1 'polypeptide(L)'
;MKQKKMLALTFSQLKQIYNQEIPEVVEIADKSSSVEEFKAGMLRFLEICRIENEAAEEAREQIRLLLDYDGQNVHELSTGQDMSVQTIRLLYEFLTGTLENMEIPTDLFIEIFQMFKRLKGEVVPLPSPQRIKSRNDRWETGLDEEVREVRDENKERMLHLLIQKIENRKSKPSVRFHFEEGMSYEEKYRLVNEWWNDFRFHLAMAIKSPGELNRFLGNSLSSETMYLLYRARKKGMPFFATPYYLSLLNVTGYGYNDEAIRSYILYSPRLVETYGNIRAWEKEDIVEAGKPNAAGWLLPDGHNIHRRYPEVAILIPDTMGRACGGLCASCQRMYDFQSERLNFEFESLRPKESWDRKLRRLMAYFEEDTQLRDILITGGDALMSQNKTLQNILDAVYRMAARKQRANLERKDGEKYAELQRVRLGSRLLAYLPMRINDGLADVLREFKEKASAIGVKQFIIQTHFQTPLEVTPEAKEAIRKILSAGWIITNQLVYTVAASRRGHTTRLRQVLNSLGVVCYYTFSVKGFNENYAVFAPNSRSMQEQQEEKIYGRMTPEQAEELYKILETKVGTEEEPKEDVAKQLRRFMRKHHLPFLATDRSVLNLPAIGKSMTFQLVGLTEEGKRILRFEHDGTRHHSPIIDQMGQIYIVENKSLAAYLRQLAKMGEDPEDYASIWNYTKGETEPRFSLYEYPDFPFRTTDKMSNLSIKN
;
A
#
# COMPACT_ATOMS: atom_id res chain seq x y z
N MET A 1 -7.57 21.75 26.14
CA MET A 1 -8.59 22.12 25.13
C MET A 1 -8.91 20.93 24.22
N LYS A 2 -10.17 20.72 23.80
CA LYS A 2 -10.53 19.66 22.83
C LYS A 2 -9.85 19.89 21.47
N GLN A 3 -9.33 18.85 20.84
CA GLN A 3 -8.72 18.88 19.51
C GLN A 3 -9.60 19.56 18.47
N LYS A 4 -10.90 19.25 18.43
CA LYS A 4 -11.81 19.85 17.43
C LYS A 4 -11.81 21.38 17.47
N LYS A 5 -11.74 21.98 18.66
CA LYS A 5 -11.67 23.44 18.83
C LYS A 5 -10.30 23.97 18.41
N MET A 6 -9.23 23.26 18.77
CA MET A 6 -7.86 23.63 18.43
C MET A 6 -7.62 23.72 16.92
N LEU A 7 -8.17 22.77 16.16
CA LEU A 7 -8.00 22.69 14.70
C LEU A 7 -8.65 23.86 13.94
N ALA A 8 -9.51 24.65 14.60
CA ALA A 8 -10.22 25.78 14.01
C ALA A 8 -9.69 27.14 14.48
N LEU A 9 -8.62 27.17 15.26
CA LEU A 9 -8.08 28.42 15.82
C LEU A 9 -7.43 29.29 14.74
N THR A 10 -7.68 30.59 14.84
CA THR A 10 -6.95 31.62 14.09
C THR A 10 -5.58 31.87 14.74
N PHE A 11 -4.68 32.55 14.03
CA PHE A 11 -3.37 32.97 14.56
C PHE A 11 -3.49 33.73 15.89
N SER A 12 -4.41 34.70 15.98
CA SER A 12 -4.61 35.49 17.20
C SER A 12 -5.07 34.63 18.38
N GLN A 13 -6.04 33.73 18.15
CA GLN A 13 -6.52 32.82 19.19
C GLN A 13 -5.43 31.82 19.62
N LEU A 14 -4.64 31.32 18.66
CA LEU A 14 -3.54 30.42 18.95
C LEU A 14 -2.44 31.12 19.76
N LYS A 15 -2.08 32.37 19.41
CA LYS A 15 -1.12 33.18 20.18
C LYS A 15 -1.60 33.42 21.62
N GLN A 16 -2.89 33.68 21.82
CA GLN A 16 -3.48 33.77 23.17
C GLN A 16 -3.30 32.46 23.96
N ILE A 17 -3.47 31.30 23.31
CA ILE A 17 -3.31 30.00 23.95
C ILE A 17 -1.84 29.72 24.27
N TYR A 18 -0.89 30.10 23.42
CA TYR A 18 0.54 30.04 23.75
C TYR A 18 0.86 30.86 25.00
N ASN A 19 0.36 32.10 25.08
CA ASN A 19 0.53 32.96 26.27
C ASN A 19 -0.06 32.34 27.55
N GLN A 20 -1.18 31.62 27.45
CA GLN A 20 -1.86 31.05 28.60
C GLN A 20 -1.26 29.72 29.05
N GLU A 21 -0.93 28.83 28.13
CA GLU A 21 -0.53 27.45 28.44
C GLU A 21 0.98 27.21 28.39
N ILE A 22 1.75 28.07 27.71
CA ILE A 22 3.22 27.95 27.57
C ILE A 22 3.87 29.36 27.60
N PRO A 23 3.62 30.17 28.65
CA PRO A 23 4.09 31.55 28.74
C PRO A 23 5.62 31.68 28.65
N GLU A 24 6.37 30.68 29.12
CA GLU A 24 7.83 30.69 29.14
C GLU A 24 8.42 30.82 27.73
N VAL A 25 7.84 30.11 26.76
CA VAL A 25 8.29 30.16 25.36
C VAL A 25 7.98 31.52 24.73
N VAL A 26 6.85 32.12 25.09
CA VAL A 26 6.48 33.46 24.61
C VAL A 26 7.40 34.52 25.21
N GLU A 27 7.70 34.44 26.51
CA GLU A 27 8.61 35.36 27.19
C GLU A 27 10.04 35.30 26.61
N ILE A 28 10.51 34.10 26.24
CA ILE A 28 11.80 33.95 25.55
C ILE A 28 11.75 34.63 24.18
N ALA A 29 10.66 34.49 23.43
CA ALA A 29 10.51 35.17 22.13
C ALA A 29 10.52 36.69 22.28
N ASP A 30 9.74 37.24 23.22
CA ASP A 30 9.62 38.69 23.44
C ASP A 30 10.95 39.34 23.89
N LYS A 31 11.80 38.59 24.62
CA LYS A 31 13.12 39.07 25.06
C LYS A 31 14.23 38.89 24.02
N SER A 32 13.98 38.12 22.97
CA SER A 32 15.00 37.82 21.95
C SER A 32 14.95 38.83 20.83
N SER A 33 16.10 39.42 20.50
CA SER A 33 16.24 40.38 19.40
C SER A 33 16.49 39.71 18.04
N SER A 34 16.84 38.42 18.04
CA SER A 34 17.00 37.59 16.85
C SER A 34 16.52 36.15 17.07
N VAL A 35 16.36 35.40 15.98
CA VAL A 35 16.02 33.97 16.04
C VAL A 35 17.11 33.15 16.72
N GLU A 36 18.38 33.52 16.58
CA GLU A 36 19.51 32.85 17.22
C GLU A 36 19.48 33.04 18.74
N GLU A 37 19.14 34.23 19.22
CA GLU A 37 18.91 34.49 20.65
C GLU A 37 17.70 33.69 21.17
N PHE A 38 16.63 33.62 20.38
CA PHE A 38 15.45 32.82 20.69
C PHE A 38 15.82 31.33 20.83
N LYS A 39 16.54 30.77 19.85
CA LYS A 39 17.03 29.38 19.89
C LYS A 39 17.88 29.10 21.12
N ALA A 40 18.82 30.00 21.45
CA ALA A 40 19.66 29.87 22.64
C ALA A 40 18.85 29.94 23.95
N GLY A 41 17.84 30.81 24.01
CA GLY A 41 16.90 30.88 25.13
C GLY A 41 16.08 29.60 25.29
N MET A 42 15.61 29.04 24.17
CA MET A 42 14.88 27.78 24.13
C MET A 42 15.73 26.60 24.61
N LEU A 43 17.00 26.51 24.21
CA LEU A 43 17.91 25.47 24.69
C LEU A 43 18.10 25.56 26.21
N ARG A 44 18.33 26.76 26.76
CA ARG A 44 18.44 26.97 28.22
C ARG A 44 17.15 26.58 28.94
N PHE A 45 15.99 26.91 28.38
CA PHE A 45 14.70 26.48 28.93
C PHE A 45 14.59 24.97 29.00
N LEU A 46 14.98 24.25 27.95
CA LEU A 46 14.94 22.78 27.92
C LEU A 46 15.92 22.12 28.89
N GLU A 47 17.03 22.78 29.24
CA GLU A 47 17.97 22.29 30.25
C GLU A 47 17.41 22.37 31.67
N ILE A 48 16.62 23.40 31.98
CA ILE A 48 16.10 23.65 33.33
C ILE A 48 14.65 23.20 33.52
N CYS A 49 13.92 22.89 32.44
CA CYS A 49 12.52 22.49 32.54
C CYS A 49 12.38 21.17 33.30
N ARG A 50 11.32 21.08 34.11
CA ARG A 50 11.07 19.89 34.91
C ARG A 50 10.62 18.74 34.00
N ILE A 51 11.37 17.64 34.02
CA ILE A 51 11.01 16.41 33.33
C ILE A 51 10.50 15.39 34.34
N GLU A 52 9.20 15.09 34.28
CA GLU A 52 8.54 14.22 35.26
C GLU A 52 8.48 12.75 34.83
N ASN A 53 8.60 12.46 33.53
CA ASN A 53 8.53 11.09 32.99
C ASN A 53 9.19 10.96 31.60
N GLU A 54 9.24 9.73 31.10
CA GLU A 54 9.82 9.39 29.80
C GLU A 54 9.14 10.12 28.63
N ALA A 55 7.82 10.33 28.67
CA ALA A 55 7.12 11.05 27.60
C ALA A 55 7.51 12.53 27.51
N ALA A 56 7.77 13.17 28.66
CA ALA A 56 8.31 14.53 28.73
C ALA A 56 9.77 14.59 28.26
N GLU A 57 10.57 13.59 28.61
CA GLU A 57 11.95 13.45 28.14
C GLU A 57 12.01 13.31 26.61
N GLU A 58 11.19 12.43 26.03
CA GLU A 58 11.08 12.28 24.58
C GLU A 58 10.66 13.58 23.89
N ALA A 59 9.73 14.34 24.49
CA ALA A 59 9.34 15.63 23.97
C ALA A 59 10.48 16.65 24.03
N ARG A 60 11.26 16.67 25.11
CA ARG A 60 12.45 17.53 25.24
C ARG A 60 13.46 17.24 24.13
N GLU A 61 13.82 15.97 23.95
CA GLU A 61 14.79 15.57 22.93
C GLU A 61 14.27 15.85 21.51
N GLN A 62 12.97 15.68 21.28
CA GLN A 62 12.36 16.06 20.01
C GLN A 62 12.43 17.56 19.74
N ILE A 63 12.20 18.41 20.75
CA ILE A 63 12.29 19.88 20.58
C ILE A 63 13.75 20.30 20.37
N ARG A 64 14.71 19.69 21.08
CA ARG A 64 16.15 19.89 20.84
C ARG A 64 16.53 19.57 19.40
N LEU A 65 16.05 18.43 18.88
CA LEU A 65 16.29 18.05 17.49
C LEU A 65 15.75 19.09 16.50
N LEU A 66 14.57 19.67 16.75
CA LEU A 66 14.05 20.76 15.90
C LEU A 66 14.91 22.03 15.96
N LEU A 67 15.44 22.37 17.14
CA LEU A 67 16.35 23.51 17.33
C LEU A 67 17.66 23.31 16.56
N ASP A 68 18.20 22.10 16.61
CA ASP A 68 19.45 21.74 15.93
C ASP A 68 19.32 21.82 14.42
N TYR A 69 18.20 21.32 13.87
CA TYR A 69 17.95 21.33 12.42
C TYR A 69 17.51 22.69 11.86
N ASP A 70 16.95 23.57 12.68
CA ASP A 70 16.51 24.88 12.22
C ASP A 70 17.67 25.72 11.62
N GLY A 71 17.50 26.17 10.38
CA GLY A 71 18.49 26.86 9.57
C GLY A 71 19.34 25.94 8.68
N GLN A 72 19.28 24.61 8.85
CA GLN A 72 20.02 23.67 8.01
C GLN A 72 19.34 23.46 6.64
N ASN A 73 20.16 23.14 5.64
CA ASN A 73 19.67 22.70 4.33
C ASN A 73 19.66 21.18 4.26
N VAL A 74 18.55 20.61 3.81
CA VAL A 74 18.37 19.16 3.62
C VAL A 74 17.97 18.87 2.18
N HIS A 75 18.40 17.72 1.67
CA HIS A 75 18.01 17.24 0.34
C HIS A 75 16.78 16.34 0.46
N GLU A 76 15.61 16.83 0.00
CA GLU A 76 14.37 16.05 0.02
C GLU A 76 14.39 15.02 -1.13
N LEU A 77 14.42 13.75 -0.76
CA LEU A 77 14.75 12.67 -1.68
C LEU A 77 13.63 12.40 -2.69
N SER A 78 12.36 12.60 -2.35
CA SER A 78 11.25 12.25 -3.25
C SER A 78 11.12 13.21 -4.44
N THR A 79 11.33 14.49 -4.21
CA THR A 79 11.28 15.57 -5.20
C THR A 79 12.65 15.83 -5.83
N GLY A 80 13.74 15.49 -5.13
CA GLY A 80 15.11 15.79 -5.54
C GLY A 80 15.46 17.27 -5.40
N GLN A 81 14.83 17.97 -4.47
CA GLN A 81 15.02 19.40 -4.23
C GLN A 81 15.70 19.63 -2.88
N ASP A 82 16.57 20.63 -2.82
CA ASP A 82 17.10 21.12 -1.56
C ASP A 82 16.10 22.07 -0.90
N MET A 83 15.99 22.01 0.42
CA MET A 83 15.14 22.89 1.20
C MET A 83 15.79 23.29 2.52
N SER A 84 15.49 24.49 2.99
CA SER A 84 15.90 24.94 4.34
C SER A 84 14.83 24.55 5.37
N VAL A 85 15.25 23.99 6.49
CA VAL A 85 14.40 23.74 7.65
C VAL A 85 14.27 25.04 8.44
N GLN A 86 13.05 25.55 8.64
CA GLN A 86 12.80 26.86 9.27
C GLN A 86 11.76 26.82 10.39
N THR A 87 11.56 25.65 11.00
CA THR A 87 10.50 25.39 11.98
C THR A 87 10.51 26.33 13.18
N ILE A 88 11.67 26.57 13.79
CA ILE A 88 11.82 27.42 14.97
C ILE A 88 11.86 28.89 14.58
N ARG A 89 12.44 29.23 13.42
CA ARG A 89 12.37 30.58 12.85
C ARG A 89 10.91 31.03 12.68
N LEU A 90 10.09 30.21 12.03
CA LEU A 90 8.68 30.52 11.81
C LEU A 90 7.92 30.63 13.14
N LEU A 91 8.26 29.80 14.15
CA LEU A 91 7.70 29.93 15.50
C LEU A 91 8.03 31.29 16.13
N TYR A 92 9.29 31.72 16.04
CA TYR A 92 9.72 33.03 16.55
C TYR A 92 8.96 34.18 15.87
N GLU A 93 8.85 34.14 14.54
CA GLU A 93 8.13 35.15 13.76
C GLU A 93 6.63 35.21 14.11
N PHE A 94 6.00 34.05 14.30
CA PHE A 94 4.62 33.98 14.77
C PHE A 94 4.44 34.57 16.18
N LEU A 95 5.32 34.22 17.12
CA LEU A 95 5.24 34.67 18.50
C LEU A 95 5.52 36.18 18.63
N THR A 96 6.45 36.72 17.84
CA THR A 96 6.74 38.17 17.82
C THR A 96 5.78 38.98 16.95
N GLY A 97 4.95 38.32 16.13
CA GLY A 97 4.01 38.98 15.22
C GLY A 97 4.68 39.59 13.98
N THR A 98 5.84 39.05 13.60
CA THR A 98 6.63 39.47 12.44
C THR A 98 6.50 38.52 11.24
N LEU A 99 5.64 37.49 11.34
CA LEU A 99 5.37 36.53 10.27
C LEU A 99 4.89 37.23 8.99
N GLU A 100 5.66 37.10 7.92
CA GLU A 100 5.41 37.81 6.65
C GLU A 100 4.17 37.28 5.90
N ASN A 101 3.98 35.96 5.89
CA ASN A 101 2.90 35.30 5.18
C ASN A 101 1.82 34.79 6.14
N MET A 102 0.77 35.60 6.33
CA MET A 102 -0.40 35.24 7.14
C MET A 102 -1.44 34.40 6.39
N GLU A 103 -1.20 34.04 5.12
CA GLU A 103 -2.09 33.18 4.33
C GLU A 103 -1.82 31.68 4.55
N ILE A 104 -0.73 31.33 5.23
CA ILE A 104 -0.41 29.93 5.54
C ILE A 104 -1.39 29.34 6.59
N PRO A 105 -1.62 28.01 6.58
CA PRO A 105 -2.41 27.35 7.62
C PRO A 105 -1.79 27.48 9.02
N THR A 106 -2.61 27.45 10.07
CA THR A 106 -2.14 27.44 11.48
C THR A 106 -1.51 26.11 11.93
N ASP A 107 -1.39 25.15 11.02
CA ASP A 107 -1.08 23.74 11.27
C ASP A 107 0.31 23.54 11.91
N LEU A 108 1.32 24.25 11.42
CA LEU A 108 2.68 24.28 11.97
C LEU A 108 2.65 24.61 13.47
N PHE A 109 1.98 25.70 13.82
CA PHE A 109 1.95 26.24 15.18
C PHE A 109 1.08 25.39 16.12
N ILE A 110 0.04 24.74 15.59
CA ILE A 110 -0.74 23.75 16.35
C ILE A 110 0.14 22.55 16.71
N GLU A 111 0.94 22.06 15.79
CA GLU A 111 1.78 20.89 16.03
C GLU A 111 2.91 21.20 17.02
N ILE A 112 3.59 22.34 16.86
CA ILE A 112 4.60 22.81 17.83
C ILE A 112 3.97 22.97 19.22
N PHE A 113 2.76 23.55 19.31
CA PHE A 113 2.05 23.70 20.58
C PHE A 113 1.84 22.35 21.27
N GLN A 114 1.42 21.35 20.51
CA GLN A 114 1.25 19.99 21.01
C GLN A 114 2.57 19.36 21.48
N MET A 115 3.69 19.64 20.82
CA MET A 115 5.01 19.17 21.28
C MET A 115 5.41 19.79 22.62
N PHE A 116 5.25 21.10 22.80
CA PHE A 116 5.55 21.75 24.08
C PHE A 116 4.60 21.30 25.20
N LYS A 117 3.32 21.08 24.90
CA LYS A 117 2.36 20.52 25.85
C LYS A 117 2.82 19.18 26.44
N ARG A 118 3.53 18.35 25.66
CA ARG A 118 4.05 17.05 26.12
C ARG A 118 5.16 17.18 27.16
N LEU A 119 5.85 18.32 27.27
CA LEU A 119 6.83 18.56 28.34
C LEU A 119 6.19 18.49 29.74
N LYS A 120 4.87 18.71 29.84
CA LYS A 120 4.11 18.55 31.08
C LYS A 120 3.89 17.09 31.50
N GLY A 121 4.36 16.12 30.71
CA GLY A 121 4.28 14.70 31.03
C GLY A 121 2.89 14.08 30.89
N GLU A 122 1.96 14.71 30.15
CA GLU A 122 0.63 14.14 29.89
C GLU A 122 0.75 12.86 29.03
N VAL A 123 0.32 11.71 29.55
CA VAL A 123 0.33 10.42 28.84
C VAL A 123 -1.10 10.01 28.46
N VAL A 124 -1.29 9.62 27.20
CA VAL A 124 -2.56 9.04 26.72
C VAL A 124 -2.52 7.52 26.93
N PRO A 125 -3.47 6.94 27.70
CA PRO A 125 -3.47 5.50 27.95
C PRO A 125 -3.81 4.71 26.68
N LEU A 126 -3.21 3.52 26.54
CA LEU A 126 -3.52 2.61 25.45
C LEU A 126 -5.00 2.17 25.49
N PRO A 127 -5.66 1.99 24.34
CA PRO A 127 -7.03 1.52 24.29
C PRO A 127 -7.12 0.10 24.84
N SER A 128 -8.14 -0.22 25.63
CA SER A 128 -8.36 -1.58 26.16
C SER A 128 -8.72 -2.58 25.04
N PRO A 129 -8.55 -3.91 25.26
CA PRO A 129 -8.99 -4.93 24.30
C PRO A 129 -10.48 -4.78 23.90
N GLN A 130 -11.34 -4.41 24.86
CA GLN A 130 -12.76 -4.15 24.61
C GLN A 130 -12.97 -2.95 23.69
N ARG A 131 -12.19 -1.88 23.86
CA ARG A 131 -12.24 -0.70 22.98
C ARG A 131 -11.79 -1.06 21.56
N ILE A 132 -10.78 -1.91 21.41
CA ILE A 132 -10.36 -2.42 20.10
C ILE A 132 -11.45 -3.27 19.46
N LYS A 133 -12.06 -4.19 20.23
CA LYS A 133 -13.19 -4.98 19.74
C LYS A 133 -14.34 -4.09 19.25
N SER A 134 -14.76 -3.11 20.04
CA SER A 134 -15.81 -2.15 19.63
C SER A 134 -15.44 -1.37 18.36
N ARG A 135 -14.18 -0.91 18.25
CA ARG A 135 -13.67 -0.24 17.04
C ARG A 135 -13.65 -1.16 15.81
N ASN A 136 -13.44 -2.47 16.00
CA ASN A 136 -13.46 -3.44 14.91
C ASN A 136 -14.89 -3.78 14.49
N ASP A 137 -15.77 -4.03 15.46
CA ASP A 137 -17.13 -4.51 15.24
C ASP A 137 -18.04 -3.46 14.57
N ARG A 138 -17.63 -2.18 14.58
CA ARG A 138 -18.32 -1.11 13.83
C ARG A 138 -18.17 -1.22 12.30
N TRP A 139 -17.23 -2.03 11.82
CA TRP A 139 -16.93 -2.15 10.39
C TRP A 139 -17.57 -3.41 9.81
N GLU A 140 -18.52 -3.19 8.93
CA GLU A 140 -19.18 -4.25 8.19
C GLU A 140 -18.22 -4.92 7.21
N THR A 141 -18.52 -6.18 6.88
CA THR A 141 -17.73 -7.01 5.99
C THR A 141 -18.54 -7.39 4.75
N GLY A 142 -17.86 -7.75 3.67
CA GLY A 142 -18.55 -8.23 2.47
C GLY A 142 -19.27 -9.57 2.66
N LEU A 143 -19.11 -10.23 3.82
CA LEU A 143 -19.78 -11.47 4.19
C LEU A 143 -21.03 -11.26 5.05
N ASP A 144 -21.22 -10.06 5.60
CA ASP A 144 -22.34 -9.76 6.48
C ASP A 144 -23.66 -9.82 5.70
N GLU A 145 -24.71 -10.33 6.32
CA GLU A 145 -26.00 -10.60 5.67
C GLU A 145 -26.65 -9.33 5.11
N GLU A 146 -26.77 -8.29 5.93
CA GLU A 146 -27.32 -6.98 5.52
C GLU A 146 -26.53 -6.34 4.37
N VAL A 147 -25.19 -6.47 4.36
CA VAL A 147 -24.33 -5.97 3.27
C VAL A 147 -24.61 -6.74 1.97
N ARG A 148 -24.83 -8.05 2.07
CA ARG A 148 -25.12 -8.91 0.91
C ARG A 148 -26.49 -8.62 0.33
N GLU A 149 -27.51 -8.40 1.15
CA GLU A 149 -28.85 -8.03 0.68
C GLU A 149 -28.82 -6.74 -0.16
N VAL A 150 -28.19 -5.68 0.36
CA VAL A 150 -28.02 -4.41 -0.37
C VAL A 150 -27.25 -4.62 -1.69
N ARG A 151 -26.26 -5.53 -1.70
CA ARG A 151 -25.48 -5.83 -2.90
C ARG A 151 -26.23 -6.68 -3.91
N ASP A 152 -27.08 -7.58 -3.47
CA ASP A 152 -27.92 -8.41 -4.34
C ASP A 152 -28.96 -7.54 -5.05
N GLU A 153 -29.59 -6.60 -4.35
CA GLU A 153 -30.45 -5.58 -4.96
C GLU A 153 -29.68 -4.70 -5.96
N ASN A 154 -28.47 -4.28 -5.60
CA ASN A 154 -27.63 -3.48 -6.48
C ASN A 154 -27.21 -4.26 -7.74
N LYS A 155 -26.86 -5.54 -7.58
CA LYS A 155 -26.55 -6.46 -8.68
C LYS A 155 -27.75 -6.61 -9.60
N GLU A 156 -28.94 -6.84 -9.06
CA GLU A 156 -30.18 -6.96 -9.84
C GLU A 156 -30.40 -5.74 -10.75
N ARG A 157 -30.30 -4.55 -10.16
CA ARG A 157 -30.34 -3.28 -10.92
C ARG A 157 -29.27 -3.23 -12.01
N MET A 158 -28.05 -3.69 -11.72
CA MET A 158 -26.96 -3.73 -12.70
C MET A 158 -27.21 -4.71 -13.84
N LEU A 159 -27.84 -5.86 -13.61
CA LEU A 159 -28.17 -6.82 -14.68
C LEU A 159 -29.05 -6.15 -15.74
N HIS A 160 -30.08 -5.39 -15.33
CA HIS A 160 -30.92 -4.63 -16.26
C HIS A 160 -30.14 -3.54 -17.02
N LEU A 161 -29.24 -2.81 -16.34
CA LEU A 161 -28.38 -1.83 -16.98
C LEU A 161 -27.41 -2.46 -18.00
N LEU A 162 -26.94 -3.68 -17.73
CA LEU A 162 -26.06 -4.42 -18.63
C LEU A 162 -26.79 -4.90 -19.87
N ILE A 163 -28.05 -5.38 -19.75
CA ILE A 163 -28.91 -5.68 -20.90
C ILE A 163 -29.03 -4.45 -21.79
N GLN A 164 -29.43 -3.31 -21.22
CA GLN A 164 -29.55 -2.04 -21.94
C GLN A 164 -28.22 -1.61 -22.57
N LYS A 165 -27.10 -1.78 -21.87
CA LYS A 165 -25.76 -1.46 -22.37
C LYS A 165 -25.41 -2.32 -23.58
N ILE A 166 -25.77 -3.60 -23.60
CA ILE A 166 -25.49 -4.54 -24.70
C ILE A 166 -26.36 -4.22 -25.92
N GLU A 167 -27.66 -3.97 -25.73
CA GLU A 167 -28.60 -3.61 -26.80
C GLU A 167 -28.21 -2.29 -27.49
N ASN A 168 -27.73 -1.31 -26.71
CA ASN A 168 -27.37 0.01 -27.23
C ASN A 168 -25.90 0.11 -27.72
N ARG A 169 -25.19 -1.02 -27.89
CA ARG A 169 -23.81 -1.00 -28.38
C ARG A 169 -23.75 -0.52 -29.82
N LYS A 170 -23.07 0.60 -30.03
CA LYS A 170 -22.77 1.13 -31.38
C LYS A 170 -21.56 0.46 -32.04
N SER A 171 -20.68 -0.16 -31.24
CA SER A 171 -19.52 -0.91 -31.73
C SER A 171 -19.92 -2.31 -32.19
N LYS A 172 -19.09 -2.95 -33.04
CA LYS A 172 -19.31 -4.35 -33.45
C LYS A 172 -19.62 -5.23 -32.23
N PRO A 173 -20.66 -6.09 -32.30
CA PRO A 173 -21.02 -6.97 -31.20
C PRO A 173 -19.83 -7.82 -30.76
N SER A 174 -19.72 -8.07 -29.46
CA SER A 174 -18.77 -9.08 -28.98
C SER A 174 -19.23 -10.43 -29.51
N VAL A 175 -18.34 -11.20 -30.13
CA VAL A 175 -18.64 -12.57 -30.61
C VAL A 175 -19.16 -13.48 -29.49
N ARG A 176 -18.83 -13.15 -28.24
CA ARG A 176 -19.15 -13.98 -27.05
C ARG A 176 -20.33 -13.46 -26.24
N PHE A 177 -20.54 -12.14 -26.24
CA PHE A 177 -21.50 -11.47 -25.36
C PHE A 177 -22.42 -10.58 -26.18
N HIS A 178 -23.33 -11.20 -26.90
CA HIS A 178 -24.33 -10.57 -27.76
C HIS A 178 -25.68 -11.27 -27.61
N PHE A 179 -26.74 -10.56 -27.99
CA PHE A 179 -28.08 -11.15 -28.06
C PHE A 179 -28.39 -11.54 -29.50
N GLU A 180 -28.83 -12.79 -29.70
CA GLU A 180 -29.50 -13.25 -30.91
C GLU A 180 -30.78 -12.46 -31.19
N GLU A 181 -31.13 -12.36 -32.46
CA GLU A 181 -32.35 -11.68 -32.91
C GLU A 181 -33.61 -12.41 -32.42
N GLY A 182 -34.61 -11.66 -31.98
CA GLY A 182 -35.88 -12.21 -31.50
C GLY A 182 -35.91 -12.70 -30.04
N MET A 183 -34.78 -12.65 -29.31
CA MET A 183 -34.78 -13.01 -27.88
C MET A 183 -35.69 -12.10 -27.04
N SER A 184 -36.48 -12.74 -26.17
CA SER A 184 -37.28 -12.07 -25.13
C SER A 184 -36.41 -11.41 -24.06
N TYR A 185 -37.00 -10.51 -23.27
CA TYR A 185 -36.28 -9.85 -22.19
C TYR A 185 -35.87 -10.84 -21.09
N GLU A 186 -36.71 -11.82 -20.78
CA GLU A 186 -36.48 -12.86 -19.79
C GLU A 186 -35.32 -13.79 -20.18
N GLU A 187 -35.17 -14.08 -21.48
CA GLU A 187 -34.01 -14.82 -22.01
C GLU A 187 -32.72 -14.00 -21.90
N LYS A 188 -32.76 -12.71 -22.28
CA LYS A 188 -31.62 -11.79 -22.13
C LYS A 188 -31.18 -11.67 -20.67
N TYR A 189 -32.13 -11.54 -19.75
CA TYR A 189 -31.86 -11.48 -18.32
C TYR A 189 -31.18 -12.76 -17.81
N ARG A 190 -31.73 -13.94 -18.15
CA ARG A 190 -31.12 -15.23 -17.78
C ARG A 190 -29.69 -15.35 -18.29
N LEU A 191 -29.45 -14.95 -19.54
CA LEU A 191 -28.15 -15.01 -20.18
C LEU A 191 -27.14 -14.05 -19.54
N VAL A 192 -27.54 -12.79 -19.26
CA VAL A 192 -26.68 -11.82 -18.56
C VAL A 192 -26.37 -12.26 -17.13
N ASN A 193 -27.33 -12.87 -16.43
CA ASN A 193 -27.10 -13.43 -15.10
C ASN A 193 -26.14 -14.62 -15.12
N GLU A 194 -26.19 -15.46 -16.15
CA GLU A 194 -25.18 -16.52 -16.36
C GLU A 194 -23.80 -15.91 -16.62
N TRP A 195 -23.73 -14.95 -17.55
CA TRP A 195 -22.48 -14.25 -17.89
C TRP A 195 -21.87 -13.48 -16.72
N TRP A 196 -22.64 -13.10 -15.70
CA TRP A 196 -22.12 -12.49 -14.47
C TRP A 196 -21.03 -13.34 -13.82
N ASN A 197 -21.09 -14.67 -13.95
CA ASN A 197 -20.11 -15.59 -13.38
C ASN A 197 -18.87 -15.76 -14.28
N ASP A 198 -18.86 -15.20 -15.49
CA ASP A 198 -17.70 -15.19 -16.39
C ASP A 198 -16.90 -13.90 -16.21
N PHE A 199 -15.68 -13.99 -15.68
CA PHE A 199 -14.80 -12.83 -15.51
C PHE A 199 -14.56 -12.05 -16.82
N ARG A 200 -14.60 -12.72 -17.98
CA ARG A 200 -14.43 -12.07 -19.29
C ARG A 200 -15.59 -11.13 -19.61
N PHE A 201 -16.80 -11.42 -19.11
CA PHE A 201 -17.96 -10.57 -19.27
C PHE A 201 -17.73 -9.23 -18.56
N HIS A 202 -17.29 -9.27 -17.30
CA HIS A 202 -17.00 -8.06 -16.52
C HIS A 202 -15.95 -7.17 -17.18
N LEU A 203 -14.90 -7.76 -17.74
CA LEU A 203 -13.87 -7.02 -18.49
C LEU A 203 -14.44 -6.40 -19.79
N ALA A 204 -15.29 -7.14 -20.52
CA ALA A 204 -15.94 -6.67 -21.74
C ALA A 204 -17.04 -5.62 -21.48
N MET A 205 -17.58 -5.59 -20.27
CA MET A 205 -18.61 -4.64 -19.81
C MET A 205 -18.05 -3.50 -18.97
N ALA A 206 -16.74 -3.46 -18.74
CA ALA A 206 -16.10 -2.47 -17.88
C ALA A 206 -16.52 -1.03 -18.24
N ILE A 207 -16.74 -0.25 -17.19
CA ILE A 207 -17.19 1.14 -17.26
C ILE A 207 -15.98 2.02 -17.55
N LYS A 208 -16.09 2.86 -18.58
CA LYS A 208 -14.96 3.67 -19.10
C LYS A 208 -15.28 5.17 -19.24
N SER A 209 -16.39 5.66 -18.70
CA SER A 209 -16.71 7.10 -18.76
C SER A 209 -17.40 7.60 -17.50
N PRO A 210 -17.28 8.91 -17.16
CA PRO A 210 -17.94 9.50 -16.00
C PRO A 210 -19.47 9.33 -16.00
N GLY A 211 -20.12 9.57 -17.14
CA GLY A 211 -21.58 9.44 -17.24
C GLY A 211 -22.07 8.02 -17.03
N GLU A 212 -21.34 7.05 -17.59
CA GLU A 212 -21.63 5.64 -17.37
C GLU A 212 -21.36 5.21 -15.92
N LEU A 213 -20.26 5.67 -15.32
CA LEU A 213 -19.95 5.44 -13.92
C LEU A 213 -21.09 5.92 -13.03
N ASN A 214 -21.56 7.16 -13.21
CA ASN A 214 -22.65 7.68 -12.40
C ASN A 214 -23.94 6.87 -12.58
N ARG A 215 -24.29 6.52 -13.82
CA ARG A 215 -25.46 5.68 -14.11
C ARG A 215 -25.38 4.33 -13.39
N PHE A 216 -24.22 3.67 -13.45
CA PHE A 216 -24.00 2.41 -12.74
C PHE A 216 -23.90 2.58 -11.22
N LEU A 217 -23.69 3.79 -10.72
CA LEU A 217 -23.79 4.13 -9.29
C LEU A 217 -25.16 4.70 -8.89
N GLY A 218 -26.21 4.45 -9.69
CA GLY A 218 -27.57 4.92 -9.35
C GLY A 218 -27.73 6.44 -9.42
N ASN A 219 -26.88 7.12 -10.18
CA ASN A 219 -26.78 8.59 -10.24
C ASN A 219 -26.50 9.25 -8.87
N SER A 220 -25.83 8.54 -7.96
CA SER A 220 -25.53 9.00 -6.60
C SER A 220 -24.35 9.96 -6.49
N LEU A 221 -23.55 10.18 -7.55
CA LEU A 221 -22.41 11.09 -7.48
C LEU A 221 -22.86 12.55 -7.52
N SER A 222 -22.26 13.38 -6.66
CA SER A 222 -22.56 14.82 -6.60
C SER A 222 -22.17 15.56 -7.87
N SER A 223 -22.77 16.74 -8.11
CA SER A 223 -22.44 17.60 -9.25
C SER A 223 -20.95 17.99 -9.29
N GLU A 224 -20.35 18.25 -8.13
CA GLU A 224 -18.92 18.58 -7.99
C GLU A 224 -18.05 17.40 -8.40
N THR A 225 -18.41 16.19 -7.94
CA THR A 225 -17.72 14.95 -8.29
C THR A 225 -17.83 14.70 -9.80
N MET A 226 -19.02 14.87 -10.37
CA MET A 226 -19.23 14.71 -11.81
C MET A 226 -18.40 15.70 -12.63
N TYR A 227 -18.38 16.98 -12.24
CA TYR A 227 -17.55 18.00 -12.87
C TYR A 227 -16.06 17.62 -12.84
N LEU A 228 -15.57 17.15 -11.69
CA LEU A 228 -14.20 16.69 -11.53
C LEU A 228 -13.87 15.51 -12.45
N LEU A 229 -14.74 14.51 -12.54
CA LEU A 229 -14.53 13.33 -13.39
C LEU A 229 -14.56 13.70 -14.89
N TYR A 230 -15.39 14.65 -15.30
CA TYR A 230 -15.36 15.17 -16.66
C TYR A 230 -14.07 15.95 -16.97
N ARG A 231 -13.54 16.71 -16.00
CA ARG A 231 -12.20 17.33 -16.14
C ARG A 231 -11.10 16.29 -16.26
N ALA A 232 -11.14 15.23 -15.46
CA ALA A 232 -10.21 14.10 -15.56
C ALA A 232 -10.24 13.46 -16.95
N ARG A 233 -11.44 13.20 -17.49
CA ARG A 233 -11.61 12.67 -18.85
C ARG A 233 -11.02 13.61 -19.91
N LYS A 234 -11.24 14.93 -19.79
CA LYS A 234 -10.65 15.93 -20.72
C LYS A 234 -9.13 15.93 -20.70
N LYS A 235 -8.51 15.58 -19.56
CA LYS A 235 -7.06 15.39 -19.41
C LYS A 235 -6.56 14.03 -19.90
N GLY A 236 -7.41 13.17 -20.45
CA GLY A 236 -7.04 11.82 -20.88
C GLY A 236 -6.85 10.82 -19.73
N MET A 237 -7.33 11.13 -18.52
CA MET A 237 -7.28 10.17 -17.42
C MET A 237 -8.17 8.96 -17.73
N PRO A 238 -7.64 7.74 -17.72
CA PRO A 238 -8.43 6.55 -18.00
C PRO A 238 -9.49 6.31 -16.93
N PHE A 239 -10.58 5.65 -17.29
CA PHE A 239 -11.56 5.10 -16.35
C PHE A 239 -11.71 3.61 -16.63
N PHE A 240 -11.63 2.79 -15.58
CA PHE A 240 -11.83 1.37 -15.71
C PHE A 240 -12.29 0.77 -14.38
N ALA A 241 -13.56 0.39 -14.33
CA ALA A 241 -14.13 -0.38 -13.22
C ALA A 241 -15.04 -1.48 -13.78
N THR A 242 -14.93 -2.69 -13.26
CA THR A 242 -15.80 -3.81 -13.65
C THR A 242 -17.20 -3.64 -13.04
N PRO A 243 -18.26 -4.18 -13.68
CA PRO A 243 -19.58 -4.21 -13.07
C PRO A 243 -19.58 -4.88 -11.69
N TYR A 244 -18.86 -5.99 -11.53
CA TYR A 244 -18.67 -6.64 -10.23
C TYR A 244 -18.09 -5.68 -9.17
N TYR A 245 -17.00 -4.97 -9.46
CA TYR A 245 -16.38 -4.13 -8.43
C TYR A 245 -17.25 -2.91 -8.10
N LEU A 246 -17.98 -2.37 -9.08
CA LEU A 246 -18.97 -1.33 -8.83
C LEU A 246 -20.17 -1.84 -8.03
N SER A 247 -20.54 -3.12 -8.15
CA SER A 247 -21.67 -3.67 -7.39
C SER A 247 -21.39 -3.74 -5.89
N LEU A 248 -20.12 -3.61 -5.48
CA LEU A 248 -19.70 -3.55 -4.08
C LEU A 248 -19.98 -2.21 -3.39
N LEU A 249 -20.37 -1.18 -4.15
CA LEU A 249 -20.67 0.15 -3.65
C LEU A 249 -22.14 0.29 -3.28
N ASN A 250 -22.37 1.10 -2.25
CA ASN A 250 -23.68 1.44 -1.76
C ASN A 250 -24.26 2.62 -2.56
N VAL A 251 -25.32 2.37 -3.33
CA VAL A 251 -25.95 3.39 -4.20
C VAL A 251 -27.14 4.08 -3.55
N THR A 252 -27.59 3.64 -2.38
CA THR A 252 -28.82 4.13 -1.73
C THR A 252 -28.55 5.31 -0.79
N GLY A 253 -27.30 5.47 -0.34
CA GLY A 253 -26.89 6.48 0.65
C GLY A 253 -27.13 6.08 2.11
N TYR A 254 -27.68 4.90 2.37
CA TYR A 254 -27.89 4.31 3.71
C TYR A 254 -27.40 2.86 3.74
N GLY A 255 -26.89 2.38 4.87
CA GLY A 255 -26.28 1.04 5.00
C GLY A 255 -24.78 1.14 5.34
N TYR A 256 -23.96 0.31 4.70
CA TYR A 256 -22.52 0.23 5.01
C TYR A 256 -21.70 1.41 4.45
N ASN A 257 -20.59 1.72 5.12
CA ASN A 257 -19.65 2.75 4.71
C ASN A 257 -18.66 2.24 3.65
N ASP A 258 -18.85 2.62 2.39
CA ASP A 258 -18.05 2.18 1.24
C ASP A 258 -16.91 3.14 0.84
N GLU A 259 -16.60 4.13 1.69
CA GLU A 259 -15.65 5.21 1.38
C GLU A 259 -14.24 4.70 1.04
N ALA A 260 -13.83 3.58 1.66
CA ALA A 260 -12.55 2.94 1.35
C ALA A 260 -12.50 2.43 -0.11
N ILE A 261 -13.61 1.89 -0.64
CA ILE A 261 -13.73 1.48 -2.04
C ILE A 261 -13.81 2.70 -2.96
N ARG A 262 -14.61 3.72 -2.59
CA ARG A 262 -14.74 4.97 -3.35
C ARG A 262 -13.41 5.69 -3.53
N SER A 263 -12.61 5.79 -2.46
CA SER A 263 -11.27 6.40 -2.50
C SER A 263 -10.31 5.72 -3.47
N TYR A 264 -10.63 4.51 -3.93
CA TYR A 264 -9.85 3.75 -4.88
C TYR A 264 -10.31 3.87 -6.33
N ILE A 265 -11.53 4.31 -6.60
CA ILE A 265 -12.04 4.42 -7.98
C ILE A 265 -12.42 5.85 -8.36
N LEU A 266 -12.63 6.73 -7.39
CA LEU A 266 -12.94 8.14 -7.61
C LEU A 266 -11.67 8.98 -7.50
N TYR A 267 -11.52 9.92 -8.43
CA TYR A 267 -10.38 10.83 -8.45
C TYR A 267 -10.57 12.01 -7.53
N SER A 268 -9.45 12.51 -7.00
CA SER A 268 -9.40 13.71 -6.17
C SER A 268 -9.01 14.95 -7.00
N PRO A 269 -9.36 16.17 -6.54
CA PRO A 269 -8.94 17.40 -7.22
C PRO A 269 -7.42 17.46 -7.47
N ARG A 270 -6.61 17.16 -6.45
CA ARG A 270 -5.14 17.18 -6.54
C ARG A 270 -4.59 16.16 -7.53
N LEU A 271 -5.15 14.95 -7.57
CA LEU A 271 -4.77 13.95 -8.57
C LEU A 271 -5.08 14.44 -10.00
N VAL A 272 -6.27 15.01 -10.22
CA VAL A 272 -6.64 15.53 -11.55
C VAL A 272 -5.79 16.75 -11.93
N GLU A 273 -5.47 17.63 -11.00
CA GLU A 273 -4.61 18.81 -11.21
C GLU A 273 -3.20 18.40 -11.64
N THR A 274 -2.60 17.45 -10.94
CA THR A 274 -1.23 16.98 -11.16
C THR A 274 -1.07 16.02 -12.34
N TYR A 275 -2.15 15.37 -12.78
CA TYR A 275 -2.13 14.52 -13.97
C TYR A 275 -1.63 15.28 -15.21
N GLY A 276 -0.62 14.70 -15.87
CA GLY A 276 0.24 15.33 -16.88
C GLY A 276 1.67 15.59 -16.38
N ASN A 277 1.87 15.68 -15.06
CA ASN A 277 3.14 15.98 -14.43
C ASN A 277 3.55 14.98 -13.34
N ILE A 278 2.82 13.86 -13.19
CA ILE A 278 3.12 12.84 -12.19
C ILE A 278 4.45 12.17 -12.54
N ARG A 279 5.31 11.98 -11.55
CA ARG A 279 6.63 11.36 -11.68
C ARG A 279 6.68 10.04 -10.92
N ALA A 280 7.60 9.16 -11.33
CA ALA A 280 7.86 7.92 -10.60
C ALA A 280 8.46 8.23 -9.23
N TRP A 281 7.94 7.59 -8.19
CA TRP A 281 8.48 7.70 -6.82
C TRP A 281 9.71 6.81 -6.67
N GLU A 282 9.62 5.59 -7.18
CA GLU A 282 10.73 4.65 -7.30
C GLU A 282 11.69 5.12 -8.38
N LYS A 283 12.72 5.88 -7.98
CA LYS A 283 13.78 6.32 -8.90
C LYS A 283 14.48 5.15 -9.60
N GLU A 284 14.52 3.98 -8.97
CA GLU A 284 15.10 2.76 -9.51
C GLU A 284 14.24 2.05 -10.58
N ASP A 285 13.00 2.51 -10.79
CA ASP A 285 12.16 2.05 -11.91
C ASP A 285 12.48 2.80 -13.22
N ILE A 286 13.30 3.85 -13.17
CA ILE A 286 13.88 4.50 -14.34
C ILE A 286 15.09 3.67 -14.78
N VAL A 287 14.94 2.96 -15.90
CA VAL A 287 15.94 2.05 -16.45
C VAL A 287 16.48 2.57 -17.77
N GLU A 288 17.81 2.68 -17.87
CA GLU A 288 18.54 3.03 -19.09
C GLU A 288 19.48 1.90 -19.48
N ALA A 289 19.48 1.53 -20.76
CA ALA A 289 20.34 0.46 -21.28
C ALA A 289 21.82 0.75 -20.99
N GLY A 290 22.52 -0.23 -20.43
CA GLY A 290 23.95 -0.13 -20.10
C GLY A 290 24.30 0.74 -18.90
N LYS A 291 23.32 1.31 -18.19
CA LYS A 291 23.54 2.10 -16.96
C LYS A 291 22.89 1.43 -15.75
N PRO A 292 23.47 1.54 -14.55
CA PRO A 292 22.80 1.09 -13.34
C PRO A 292 21.55 1.92 -13.07
N ASN A 293 20.50 1.30 -12.54
CA ASN A 293 19.38 2.03 -11.97
C ASN A 293 19.77 2.74 -10.66
N ALA A 294 18.85 3.49 -10.06
CA ALA A 294 19.14 4.22 -8.82
C ALA A 294 19.55 3.32 -7.63
N ALA A 295 19.25 2.02 -7.69
CA ALA A 295 19.68 1.03 -6.70
C ALA A 295 21.02 0.34 -7.07
N GLY A 296 21.70 0.77 -8.13
CA GLY A 296 23.01 0.26 -8.55
C GLY A 296 23.00 -0.91 -9.54
N TRP A 297 21.82 -1.43 -9.90
CA TRP A 297 21.70 -2.66 -10.68
C TRP A 297 21.70 -2.39 -12.19
N LEU A 298 22.50 -3.16 -12.93
CA LEU A 298 22.43 -3.28 -14.38
C LEU A 298 21.27 -4.22 -14.74
N LEU A 299 20.29 -3.71 -15.47
CA LEU A 299 19.09 -4.45 -15.83
C LEU A 299 19.08 -4.75 -17.34
N PRO A 300 18.50 -5.89 -17.77
CA PRO A 300 18.37 -6.19 -19.19
C PRO A 300 17.46 -5.17 -19.88
N ASP A 301 17.73 -4.90 -21.16
CA ASP A 301 16.97 -3.91 -21.94
C ASP A 301 15.45 -4.11 -21.87
N GLY A 302 14.76 -3.09 -21.36
CA GLY A 302 13.30 -2.99 -21.25
C GLY A 302 12.82 -2.57 -19.87
N HIS A 303 11.50 -2.62 -19.66
CA HIS A 303 10.81 -2.30 -18.40
C HIS A 303 10.20 -3.55 -17.76
N ASN A 304 10.83 -4.71 -17.99
CA ASN A 304 10.29 -5.99 -17.58
C ASN A 304 10.91 -6.51 -16.29
N ILE A 305 12.14 -6.08 -15.98
CA ILE A 305 12.81 -6.44 -14.73
C ILE A 305 12.96 -5.17 -13.91
N HIS A 306 12.50 -5.22 -12.67
CA HIS A 306 12.76 -4.18 -11.68
C HIS A 306 13.48 -4.81 -10.49
N ARG A 307 14.60 -4.23 -10.09
CA ARG A 307 15.40 -4.74 -8.97
C ARG A 307 15.83 -3.60 -8.08
N ARG A 308 15.59 -3.80 -6.78
CA ARG A 308 16.00 -2.90 -5.71
C ARG A 308 16.93 -3.63 -4.73
N TYR A 309 16.57 -4.85 -4.37
CA TYR A 309 17.29 -5.66 -3.41
C TYR A 309 18.16 -6.74 -4.10
N PRO A 310 19.22 -7.22 -3.43
CA PRO A 310 20.07 -8.28 -3.99
C PRO A 310 19.31 -9.59 -4.25
N GLU A 311 18.41 -9.97 -3.37
CA GLU A 311 17.85 -11.33 -3.34
C GLU A 311 16.61 -11.50 -4.23
N VAL A 312 16.01 -10.39 -4.69
CA VAL A 312 14.70 -10.39 -5.34
C VAL A 312 14.60 -9.42 -6.50
N ALA A 313 13.99 -9.89 -7.59
CA ALA A 313 13.61 -9.05 -8.72
C ALA A 313 12.15 -9.28 -9.11
N ILE A 314 11.54 -8.21 -9.62
CA ILE A 314 10.19 -8.21 -10.14
C ILE A 314 10.26 -8.48 -11.64
N LEU A 315 9.43 -9.40 -12.12
CA LEU A 315 9.17 -9.63 -13.53
C LEU A 315 7.80 -9.05 -13.88
N ILE A 316 7.76 -8.12 -14.83
CA ILE A 316 6.54 -7.64 -15.48
C ILE A 316 6.50 -8.29 -16.87
N PRO A 317 5.61 -9.27 -17.12
CA PRO A 317 5.48 -9.89 -18.42
C PRO A 317 4.96 -8.91 -19.48
N ASP A 318 5.44 -9.05 -20.71
CA ASP A 318 4.91 -8.32 -21.88
C ASP A 318 3.63 -8.95 -22.44
N THR A 319 2.68 -9.20 -21.54
CA THR A 319 1.40 -9.84 -21.82
C THR A 319 0.26 -8.93 -21.36
N MET A 320 -0.97 -9.42 -21.49
CA MET A 320 -2.14 -8.80 -20.85
C MET A 320 -1.98 -8.59 -19.34
N GLY A 321 -1.01 -9.23 -18.68
CA GLY A 321 -0.66 -8.97 -17.28
C GLY A 321 -0.18 -7.54 -16.98
N ARG A 322 0.13 -6.72 -18.01
CA ARG A 322 0.34 -5.27 -17.83
C ARG A 322 -0.95 -4.52 -17.51
N ALA A 323 -2.11 -5.06 -17.86
CA ALA A 323 -3.40 -4.46 -17.54
C ALA A 323 -3.84 -4.79 -16.10
N CYS A 324 -4.67 -3.91 -15.53
CA CYS A 324 -5.33 -4.13 -14.24
C CYS A 324 -6.80 -4.52 -14.46
N GLY A 325 -7.41 -5.24 -13.51
CA GLY A 325 -8.86 -5.49 -13.47
C GLY A 325 -9.69 -4.25 -13.07
N GLY A 326 -9.03 -3.15 -12.70
CA GLY A 326 -9.59 -1.89 -12.22
C GLY A 326 -8.47 -0.86 -12.13
N LEU A 327 -8.76 0.44 -12.27
CA LEU A 327 -7.75 1.48 -12.01
C LEU A 327 -7.88 2.03 -10.59
N CYS A 328 -6.83 1.85 -9.80
CA CYS A 328 -6.72 2.48 -8.48
C CYS A 328 -6.42 3.98 -8.63
N ALA A 329 -7.18 4.85 -7.96
CA ALA A 329 -6.88 6.27 -7.87
C ALA A 329 -5.51 6.54 -7.21
N SER A 330 -5.10 5.68 -6.27
CA SER A 330 -3.79 5.71 -5.61
C SER A 330 -2.72 4.85 -6.31
N CYS A 331 -2.91 4.51 -7.59
CA CYS A 331 -1.98 3.62 -8.30
C CYS A 331 -0.56 4.20 -8.31
N GLN A 332 0.40 3.41 -7.82
CA GLN A 332 1.82 3.78 -7.82
C GLN A 332 2.43 3.92 -9.22
N ARG A 333 1.73 3.43 -10.25
CA ARG A 333 2.13 3.53 -11.66
C ARG A 333 1.23 4.47 -12.47
N MET A 334 0.57 5.44 -11.82
CA MET A 334 -0.24 6.44 -12.51
C MET A 334 0.56 7.21 -13.59
N TYR A 335 1.88 7.39 -13.39
CA TYR A 335 2.77 7.99 -14.39
C TYR A 335 2.91 7.15 -15.68
N ASP A 336 2.81 5.81 -15.61
CA ASP A 336 2.84 4.95 -16.79
C ASP A 336 1.53 5.04 -17.59
N PHE A 337 0.40 5.34 -16.93
CA PHE A 337 -0.86 5.65 -17.61
C PHE A 337 -0.81 7.02 -18.29
N GLN A 338 -0.19 8.02 -17.64
CA GLN A 338 0.03 9.34 -18.22
C GLN A 338 0.93 9.30 -19.46
N SER A 339 1.94 8.43 -19.47
CA SER A 339 2.85 8.23 -20.61
C SER A 339 2.35 7.20 -21.62
N GLU A 340 1.10 6.73 -21.48
CA GLU A 340 0.42 5.74 -22.33
C GLU A 340 1.12 4.36 -22.42
N ARG A 341 2.14 4.13 -21.59
CA ARG A 341 2.82 2.83 -21.46
C ARG A 341 1.89 1.76 -20.89
N LEU A 342 0.99 2.18 -20.01
CA LEU A 342 -0.15 1.40 -19.54
C LEU A 342 -1.43 2.05 -20.04
N ASN A 343 -2.36 1.25 -20.55
CA ASN A 343 -3.69 1.72 -20.91
C ASN A 343 -4.70 0.54 -20.85
N PHE A 344 -5.99 0.85 -20.99
CA PHE A 344 -7.07 -0.14 -21.04
C PHE A 344 -7.54 -0.43 -22.47
N GLU A 345 -6.71 -0.11 -23.46
CA GLU A 345 -6.88 -0.40 -24.88
C GLU A 345 -5.96 -1.57 -25.27
N PHE A 346 -6.40 -2.77 -24.93
CA PHE A 346 -5.59 -3.99 -24.97
C PHE A 346 -4.93 -4.31 -26.32
N GLU A 347 -5.51 -3.85 -27.44
CA GLU A 347 -4.94 -4.05 -28.77
C GLU A 347 -3.68 -3.21 -29.02
N SER A 348 -3.57 -2.04 -28.38
CA SER A 348 -2.43 -1.11 -28.50
C SER A 348 -1.17 -1.59 -27.76
N LEU A 349 -1.32 -2.53 -26.82
CA LEU A 349 -0.22 -3.03 -25.97
C LEU A 349 0.50 -4.27 -26.53
N ARG A 350 0.18 -4.70 -27.75
CA ARG A 350 0.77 -5.90 -28.37
C ARG A 350 2.31 -5.76 -28.43
N PRO A 351 3.06 -6.77 -27.95
CA PRO A 351 4.51 -6.70 -27.95
C PRO A 351 5.08 -6.63 -29.38
N LYS A 352 6.11 -5.79 -29.56
CA LYS A 352 6.82 -5.61 -30.85
C LYS A 352 7.73 -6.78 -31.20
N GLU A 353 8.04 -7.63 -30.23
CA GLU A 353 8.89 -8.82 -30.33
C GLU A 353 8.08 -10.05 -29.89
N SER A 354 8.39 -11.23 -30.45
CA SER A 354 7.83 -12.49 -29.95
C SER A 354 8.17 -12.67 -28.47
N TRP A 355 7.13 -12.74 -27.64
CA TRP A 355 7.24 -12.86 -26.18
C TRP A 355 8.17 -14.00 -25.75
N ASP A 356 8.19 -15.12 -26.48
CA ASP A 356 9.03 -16.27 -26.13
C ASP A 356 10.53 -15.97 -26.22
N ARG A 357 10.97 -15.18 -27.21
CA ARG A 357 12.38 -14.78 -27.34
C ARG A 357 12.78 -13.84 -26.21
N LYS A 358 11.92 -12.86 -25.91
CA LYS A 358 12.12 -11.91 -24.83
C LYS A 358 12.13 -12.60 -23.46
N LEU A 359 11.17 -13.48 -23.20
CA LEU A 359 11.06 -14.24 -21.96
C LEU A 359 12.31 -15.09 -21.71
N ARG A 360 12.88 -15.74 -22.75
CA ARG A 360 14.15 -16.46 -22.62
C ARG A 360 15.30 -15.54 -22.16
N ARG A 361 15.43 -14.35 -22.75
CA ARG A 361 16.44 -13.36 -22.32
C ARG A 361 16.23 -12.91 -20.87
N LEU A 362 14.99 -12.65 -20.47
CA LEU A 362 14.68 -12.25 -19.09
C LEU A 362 14.96 -13.38 -18.10
N MET A 363 14.71 -14.64 -18.46
CA MET A 363 15.06 -15.79 -17.63
C MET A 363 16.56 -15.98 -17.50
N ALA A 364 17.35 -15.73 -18.56
CA ALA A 364 18.82 -15.79 -18.49
C ALA A 364 19.37 -14.85 -17.41
N TYR A 365 18.80 -13.65 -17.26
CA TYR A 365 19.17 -12.73 -16.19
C TYR A 365 19.00 -13.34 -14.78
N PHE A 366 17.90 -14.05 -14.50
CA PHE A 366 17.71 -14.75 -13.21
C PHE A 366 18.61 -15.99 -13.07
N GLU A 367 18.86 -16.69 -14.17
CA GLU A 367 19.66 -17.91 -14.23
C GLU A 367 21.12 -17.64 -13.86
N GLU A 368 21.68 -16.57 -14.45
CA GLU A 368 23.09 -16.19 -14.35
C GLU A 368 23.39 -15.28 -13.15
N ASP A 369 22.37 -14.70 -12.50
CA ASP A 369 22.57 -13.87 -11.34
C ASP A 369 22.97 -14.68 -10.10
N THR A 370 23.95 -14.19 -9.36
CA THR A 370 24.51 -14.87 -8.20
C THR A 370 23.64 -14.82 -6.95
N GLN A 371 22.77 -13.79 -6.81
CA GLN A 371 22.05 -13.49 -5.56
C GLN A 371 20.54 -13.71 -5.64
N LEU A 372 19.94 -13.60 -6.84
CA LEU A 372 18.50 -13.75 -7.02
C LEU A 372 18.00 -15.14 -6.64
N ARG A 373 17.11 -15.16 -5.65
CA ARG A 373 16.43 -16.36 -5.09
C ARG A 373 14.91 -16.21 -4.97
N ASP A 374 14.38 -15.03 -5.28
CA ASP A 374 12.94 -14.70 -5.25
C ASP A 374 12.54 -13.97 -6.54
N ILE A 375 11.47 -14.46 -7.17
CA ILE A 375 10.84 -13.82 -8.31
C ILE A 375 9.41 -13.40 -7.97
N LEU A 376 9.11 -12.11 -8.15
CA LEU A 376 7.75 -11.59 -8.11
C LEU A 376 7.26 -11.31 -9.52
N ILE A 377 6.32 -12.12 -10.00
CA ILE A 377 5.66 -11.91 -11.28
C ILE A 377 4.44 -11.00 -11.03
N THR A 378 4.43 -9.85 -11.69
CA THR A 378 3.36 -8.85 -11.57
C THR A 378 3.25 -8.05 -12.87
N GLY A 379 2.71 -6.85 -12.82
CA GLY A 379 2.48 -5.95 -13.95
C GLY A 379 1.43 -4.96 -13.50
N GLY A 380 0.38 -4.76 -14.29
CA GLY A 380 -0.86 -4.26 -13.71
C GLY A 380 -1.41 -5.31 -12.73
N ASP A 381 -1.53 -6.55 -13.20
CA ASP A 381 -1.99 -7.68 -12.39
C ASP A 381 -1.57 -9.03 -13.02
N ALA A 382 -0.89 -9.90 -12.27
CA ALA A 382 -0.39 -11.17 -12.81
C ALA A 382 -1.51 -12.09 -13.34
N LEU A 383 -2.66 -12.11 -12.66
CA LEU A 383 -3.79 -12.99 -12.98
C LEU A 383 -4.66 -12.45 -14.11
N MET A 384 -4.39 -11.25 -14.64
CA MET A 384 -5.00 -10.79 -15.91
C MET A 384 -4.48 -11.58 -17.12
N SER A 385 -3.33 -12.26 -16.99
CA SER A 385 -2.87 -13.21 -18.01
C SER A 385 -3.84 -14.38 -18.14
N GLN A 386 -4.12 -14.82 -19.38
CA GLN A 386 -4.90 -16.05 -19.62
C GLN A 386 -4.17 -17.27 -19.05
N ASN A 387 -4.90 -18.32 -18.67
CA ASN A 387 -4.32 -19.53 -18.06
C ASN A 387 -3.14 -20.09 -18.86
N LYS A 388 -3.29 -20.26 -20.18
CA LYS A 388 -2.21 -20.74 -21.05
C LYS A 388 -0.98 -19.83 -21.05
N THR A 389 -1.18 -18.52 -21.07
CA THR A 389 -0.08 -17.55 -21.02
C THR A 389 0.64 -17.57 -19.68
N LEU A 390 -0.11 -17.65 -18.57
CA LEU A 390 0.46 -17.76 -17.24
C LEU A 390 1.24 -19.07 -17.06
N GLN A 391 0.69 -20.19 -17.55
CA GLN A 391 1.37 -21.49 -17.56
C GLN A 391 2.71 -21.40 -18.30
N ASN A 392 2.74 -20.79 -19.50
CA ASN A 392 3.98 -20.61 -20.25
C ASN A 392 5.05 -19.80 -19.47
N ILE A 393 4.63 -18.77 -18.72
CA ILE A 393 5.54 -17.95 -17.90
C ILE A 393 6.08 -18.78 -16.73
N LEU A 394 5.19 -19.47 -16.01
CA LEU A 394 5.55 -20.32 -14.88
C LEU A 394 6.48 -21.47 -15.33
N ASP A 395 6.20 -22.11 -16.46
CA ASP A 395 7.07 -23.13 -17.04
C ASP A 395 8.45 -22.59 -17.41
N ALA A 396 8.54 -21.34 -17.87
CA ALA A 396 9.83 -20.70 -18.14
C ALA A 396 10.64 -20.47 -16.86
N VAL A 397 9.98 -20.05 -15.77
CA VAL A 397 10.59 -19.92 -14.43
C VAL A 397 11.06 -21.27 -13.92
N TYR A 398 10.24 -22.31 -14.02
CA TYR A 398 10.61 -23.68 -13.64
C TYR A 398 11.87 -24.15 -14.40
N ARG A 399 11.86 -24.03 -15.74
CA ARG A 399 13.01 -24.43 -16.57
C ARG A 399 14.28 -23.65 -16.22
N MET A 400 14.15 -22.35 -15.95
CA MET A 400 15.26 -21.49 -15.52
C MET A 400 15.85 -21.98 -14.19
N ALA A 401 15.00 -22.19 -13.17
CA ALA A 401 15.44 -22.66 -11.86
C ALA A 401 16.14 -24.03 -11.97
N ALA A 402 15.57 -24.94 -12.76
CA ALA A 402 16.16 -26.27 -12.99
C ALA A 402 17.52 -26.23 -13.71
N ARG A 403 17.76 -25.24 -14.58
CA ARG A 403 19.08 -25.06 -15.21
C ARG A 403 20.08 -24.44 -14.24
N LYS A 404 19.67 -23.43 -13.46
CA LYS A 404 20.51 -22.80 -12.44
C LYS A 404 21.01 -23.82 -11.41
N GLN A 405 20.12 -24.67 -10.91
CA GLN A 405 20.46 -25.76 -9.98
C GLN A 405 21.42 -26.77 -10.62
N ARG A 406 21.18 -27.19 -11.86
CA ARG A 406 22.11 -28.09 -12.57
C ARG A 406 23.50 -27.48 -12.72
N ALA A 407 23.59 -26.22 -13.11
CA ALA A 407 24.87 -25.51 -13.19
C ALA A 407 25.56 -25.39 -11.81
N ASN A 408 24.79 -25.28 -10.72
CA ASN A 408 25.34 -25.30 -9.37
C ASN A 408 25.97 -26.65 -8.99
N LEU A 409 25.56 -27.77 -9.57
CA LEU A 409 26.19 -29.07 -9.29
C LEU A 409 27.67 -29.09 -9.70
N GLU A 410 28.04 -28.30 -10.71
CA GLU A 410 29.40 -28.18 -11.23
C GLU A 410 30.25 -27.14 -10.45
N ARG A 411 29.61 -26.26 -9.66
CA ARG A 411 30.29 -25.23 -8.86
C ARG A 411 30.69 -25.76 -7.48
N LYS A 412 31.85 -25.32 -6.97
CA LYS A 412 32.31 -25.65 -5.61
C LYS A 412 31.47 -24.91 -4.55
N ASP A 413 31.51 -25.40 -3.33
CA ASP A 413 30.90 -24.71 -2.18
C ASP A 413 31.54 -23.31 -2.01
N GLY A 414 30.72 -22.28 -1.78
CA GLY A 414 31.15 -20.88 -1.78
C GLY A 414 31.22 -20.23 -3.17
N GLU A 415 31.10 -21.00 -4.26
CA GLU A 415 31.00 -20.47 -5.64
C GLU A 415 29.58 -20.62 -6.22
N LYS A 416 28.71 -21.40 -5.57
CA LYS A 416 27.33 -21.65 -6.02
C LYS A 416 26.50 -20.37 -6.01
N TYR A 417 25.61 -20.25 -6.99
CA TYR A 417 24.67 -19.13 -7.07
C TYR A 417 23.46 -19.43 -6.19
N ALA A 418 22.78 -18.39 -5.70
CA ALA A 418 21.55 -18.56 -4.94
C ALA A 418 20.47 -19.24 -5.80
N GLU A 419 19.97 -20.39 -5.36
CA GLU A 419 18.89 -21.10 -6.07
C GLU A 419 17.53 -20.44 -5.80
N LEU A 420 16.59 -20.59 -6.73
CA LEU A 420 15.25 -20.02 -6.58
C LEU A 420 14.52 -20.71 -5.42
N GLN A 421 14.21 -19.95 -4.36
CA GLN A 421 13.51 -20.43 -3.16
C GLN A 421 12.03 -20.03 -3.15
N ARG A 422 11.70 -18.89 -3.79
CA ARG A 422 10.37 -18.29 -3.71
C ARG A 422 9.86 -17.80 -5.06
N VAL A 423 8.60 -18.13 -5.36
CA VAL A 423 7.86 -17.62 -6.53
C VAL A 423 6.60 -16.92 -6.04
N ARG A 424 6.38 -15.71 -6.53
CA ARG A 424 5.23 -14.88 -6.13
C ARG A 424 4.46 -14.36 -7.31
N LEU A 425 3.14 -14.26 -7.14
CA LEU A 425 2.22 -13.62 -8.08
C LEU A 425 1.55 -12.43 -7.40
N GLY A 426 1.76 -11.21 -7.90
CA GLY A 426 1.05 -10.03 -7.43
C GLY A 426 -0.27 -9.84 -8.19
N SER A 427 -1.41 -9.89 -7.48
CA SER A 427 -2.73 -9.77 -8.10
C SER A 427 -3.79 -9.21 -7.15
N ARG A 428 -4.51 -8.18 -7.60
CA ARG A 428 -5.68 -7.63 -6.92
C ARG A 428 -6.99 -8.28 -7.38
N LEU A 429 -6.97 -9.20 -8.36
CA LEU A 429 -8.20 -9.80 -8.89
C LEU A 429 -9.02 -10.56 -7.86
N LEU A 430 -8.45 -11.00 -6.74
CA LEU A 430 -9.25 -11.59 -5.64
C LEU A 430 -10.27 -10.58 -5.07
N ALA A 431 -9.95 -9.29 -5.10
CA ALA A 431 -10.85 -8.20 -4.70
C ALA A 431 -11.60 -7.59 -5.90
N TYR A 432 -10.91 -7.39 -7.03
CA TYR A 432 -11.46 -6.70 -8.21
C TYR A 432 -12.34 -7.57 -9.11
N LEU A 433 -12.06 -8.86 -9.20
CA LEU A 433 -12.74 -9.77 -10.11
C LEU A 433 -12.50 -11.24 -9.72
N PRO A 434 -13.04 -11.71 -8.58
CA PRO A 434 -12.74 -13.02 -8.02
C PRO A 434 -13.14 -14.18 -8.94
N MET A 435 -14.12 -13.98 -9.84
CA MET A 435 -14.51 -14.95 -10.88
C MET A 435 -13.34 -15.35 -11.80
N ARG A 436 -12.24 -14.59 -11.85
CA ARG A 436 -11.03 -14.99 -12.59
C ARG A 436 -10.40 -16.26 -12.02
N ILE A 437 -10.58 -16.52 -10.72
CA ILE A 437 -10.06 -17.68 -10.03
C ILE A 437 -11.02 -18.85 -10.24
N ASN A 438 -10.85 -19.52 -11.38
CA ASN A 438 -11.58 -20.72 -11.75
C ASN A 438 -10.72 -21.98 -11.58
N ASP A 439 -11.33 -23.14 -11.80
CA ASP A 439 -10.66 -24.43 -11.55
C ASP A 439 -9.46 -24.62 -12.48
N GLY A 440 -9.58 -24.21 -13.75
CA GLY A 440 -8.46 -24.23 -14.69
C GLY A 440 -7.28 -23.33 -14.29
N LEU A 441 -7.50 -22.23 -13.55
CA LEU A 441 -6.38 -21.46 -12.98
C LEU A 441 -5.78 -22.18 -11.78
N ALA A 442 -6.62 -22.74 -10.91
CA ALA A 442 -6.17 -23.51 -9.75
C ALA A 442 -5.31 -24.71 -10.18
N ASP A 443 -5.65 -25.37 -11.28
CA ASP A 443 -4.87 -26.48 -11.85
C ASP A 443 -3.49 -26.02 -12.35
N VAL A 444 -3.41 -24.88 -13.07
CA VAL A 444 -2.12 -24.30 -13.50
C VAL A 444 -1.23 -23.99 -12.30
N LEU A 445 -1.80 -23.42 -11.24
CA LEU A 445 -1.08 -23.11 -10.01
C LEU A 445 -0.59 -24.38 -9.30
N ARG A 446 -1.43 -25.42 -9.22
CA ARG A 446 -1.11 -26.71 -8.60
C ARG A 446 0.01 -27.43 -9.35
N GLU A 447 -0.12 -27.56 -10.67
CA GLU A 447 0.87 -28.23 -11.52
C GLU A 447 2.24 -27.57 -11.44
N PHE A 448 2.30 -26.23 -11.50
CA PHE A 448 3.56 -25.51 -11.34
C PHE A 448 4.18 -25.74 -9.98
N LYS A 449 3.38 -25.64 -8.92
CA LYS A 449 3.84 -25.85 -7.54
C LYS A 449 4.44 -27.24 -7.38
N GLU A 450 3.78 -28.29 -7.84
CA GLU A 450 4.27 -29.67 -7.76
C GLU A 450 5.64 -29.83 -8.44
N LYS A 451 5.77 -29.39 -9.70
CA LYS A 451 7.03 -29.50 -10.45
C LYS A 451 8.15 -28.66 -9.86
N ALA A 452 7.86 -27.40 -9.51
CA ALA A 452 8.86 -26.50 -8.93
C ALA A 452 9.30 -26.93 -7.52
N SER A 453 8.40 -27.52 -6.75
CA SER A 453 8.74 -28.11 -5.45
C SER A 453 9.73 -29.26 -5.57
N ALA A 454 9.58 -30.10 -6.61
CA ALA A 454 10.47 -31.23 -6.87
C ALA A 454 11.93 -30.82 -7.17
N ILE A 455 12.15 -29.57 -7.60
CA ILE A 455 13.49 -28.99 -7.82
C ILE A 455 13.93 -28.05 -6.70
N GLY A 456 13.24 -28.08 -5.55
CA GLY A 456 13.69 -27.40 -4.33
C GLY A 456 13.08 -26.02 -4.05
N VAL A 457 12.17 -25.50 -4.89
CA VAL A 457 11.44 -24.25 -4.58
C VAL A 457 10.51 -24.50 -3.39
N LYS A 458 10.59 -23.66 -2.36
CA LYS A 458 9.90 -23.89 -1.08
C LYS A 458 8.63 -23.07 -0.91
N GLN A 459 8.56 -21.88 -1.49
CA GLN A 459 7.51 -20.92 -1.19
C GLN A 459 6.79 -20.43 -2.45
N PHE A 460 5.46 -20.58 -2.46
CA PHE A 460 4.57 -20.19 -3.55
C PHE A 460 3.50 -19.26 -3.00
N ILE A 461 3.57 -17.97 -3.36
CA ILE A 461 2.76 -16.94 -2.69
C ILE A 461 1.96 -16.12 -3.69
N ILE A 462 0.66 -15.96 -3.46
CA ILE A 462 -0.14 -14.91 -4.09
C ILE A 462 -0.16 -13.70 -3.16
N GLN A 463 0.37 -12.57 -3.65
CA GLN A 463 0.32 -11.28 -2.98
C GLN A 463 -0.92 -10.52 -3.48
N THR A 464 -1.96 -10.53 -2.66
CA THR A 464 -3.22 -9.83 -2.94
C THR A 464 -3.27 -8.43 -2.33
N HIS A 465 -4.29 -7.66 -2.72
CA HIS A 465 -4.49 -6.28 -2.30
C HIS A 465 -5.98 -6.02 -1.99
N PHE A 466 -6.44 -6.59 -0.88
CA PHE A 466 -7.65 -6.15 -0.18
C PHE A 466 -7.34 -4.90 0.63
N GLN A 467 -8.21 -3.93 0.47
CA GLN A 467 -8.17 -2.60 1.05
C GLN A 467 -9.17 -2.42 2.20
N THR A 468 -10.29 -3.13 2.17
CA THR A 468 -11.38 -2.99 3.14
C THR A 468 -12.08 -4.33 3.40
N PRO A 469 -12.62 -4.58 4.61
CA PRO A 469 -13.39 -5.79 4.89
C PRO A 469 -14.56 -6.01 3.92
N LEU A 470 -15.10 -4.93 3.35
CA LEU A 470 -16.18 -4.96 2.36
C LEU A 470 -15.80 -5.65 1.04
N GLU A 471 -14.53 -5.69 0.67
CA GLU A 471 -14.08 -6.39 -0.54
C GLU A 471 -14.02 -7.91 -0.34
N VAL A 472 -14.11 -8.40 0.92
CA VAL A 472 -14.15 -9.84 1.20
C VAL A 472 -15.58 -10.35 1.02
N THR A 473 -15.94 -10.64 -0.23
CA THR A 473 -17.27 -11.14 -0.62
C THR A 473 -17.35 -12.68 -0.60
N PRO A 474 -18.54 -13.27 -0.77
CA PRO A 474 -18.67 -14.70 -1.02
C PRO A 474 -17.84 -15.20 -2.22
N GLU A 475 -17.77 -14.43 -3.30
CA GLU A 475 -16.97 -14.77 -4.48
C GLU A 475 -15.46 -14.69 -4.17
N ALA A 476 -15.03 -13.68 -3.42
CA ALA A 476 -13.64 -13.56 -2.98
C ALA A 476 -13.25 -14.70 -2.03
N LYS A 477 -14.15 -15.11 -1.13
CA LYS A 477 -13.98 -16.28 -0.25
C LYS A 477 -13.77 -17.55 -1.05
N GLU A 478 -14.54 -17.75 -2.12
CA GLU A 478 -14.39 -18.91 -3.00
C GLU A 478 -13.07 -18.86 -3.80
N ALA A 479 -12.68 -17.69 -4.31
CA ALA A 479 -11.39 -17.50 -4.95
C ALA A 479 -10.21 -17.82 -4.01
N ILE A 480 -10.28 -17.35 -2.76
CA ILE A 480 -9.29 -17.65 -1.70
C ILE A 480 -9.21 -19.16 -1.48
N ARG A 481 -10.36 -19.83 -1.31
CA ARG A 481 -10.42 -21.30 -1.11
C ARG A 481 -9.74 -22.07 -2.24
N LYS A 482 -9.97 -21.68 -3.50
CA LYS A 482 -9.37 -22.35 -4.68
C LYS A 482 -7.85 -22.18 -4.76
N ILE A 483 -7.33 -21.00 -4.40
CA ILE A 483 -5.88 -20.76 -4.37
C ILE A 483 -5.23 -21.56 -3.24
N LEU A 484 -5.83 -21.54 -2.05
CA LEU A 484 -5.33 -22.33 -0.91
C LEU A 484 -5.36 -23.83 -1.21
N SER A 485 -6.38 -24.33 -1.90
CA SER A 485 -6.45 -25.75 -2.30
C SER A 485 -5.47 -26.14 -3.41
N ALA A 486 -5.01 -25.18 -4.21
CA ALA A 486 -3.86 -25.35 -5.10
C ALA A 486 -2.53 -25.39 -4.32
N GLY A 487 -2.55 -25.11 -3.00
CA GLY A 487 -1.41 -25.15 -2.11
C GLY A 487 -0.53 -23.91 -2.16
N TRP A 488 -1.07 -22.77 -2.63
CA TRP A 488 -0.38 -21.49 -2.60
C TRP A 488 -0.78 -20.69 -1.36
N ILE A 489 0.20 -20.04 -0.74
CA ILE A 489 -0.03 -19.14 0.40
C ILE A 489 -0.60 -17.83 -0.12
N ILE A 490 -1.59 -17.26 0.56
CA ILE A 490 -2.13 -15.95 0.21
C ILE A 490 -1.71 -14.94 1.27
N THR A 491 -1.09 -13.85 0.81
CA THR A 491 -0.65 -12.75 1.65
C THR A 491 -1.29 -11.44 1.19
N ASN A 492 -1.71 -10.58 2.11
CA ASN A 492 -2.35 -9.31 1.77
C ASN A 492 -1.41 -8.11 1.94
N GLN A 493 -1.39 -7.22 0.94
CA GLN A 493 -0.76 -5.91 1.02
C GLN A 493 -1.85 -4.84 1.01
N LEU A 494 -1.83 -3.98 2.02
CA LEU A 494 -2.75 -2.86 2.17
C LEU A 494 -2.00 -1.56 1.87
N VAL A 495 -2.67 -0.56 1.25
CA VAL A 495 -2.16 0.83 1.27
C VAL A 495 -2.96 1.60 2.30
N TYR A 496 -2.28 2.24 3.25
CA TYR A 496 -2.90 2.87 4.42
C TYR A 496 -3.44 4.27 4.09
N THR A 497 -4.51 4.32 3.30
CA THR A 497 -5.17 5.56 2.91
C THR A 497 -5.93 6.19 4.07
N VAL A 498 -6.32 7.47 3.97
CA VAL A 498 -7.16 8.13 4.99
C VAL A 498 -8.39 7.29 5.35
N ALA A 499 -9.12 6.80 4.36
CA ALA A 499 -10.32 5.98 4.57
C ALA A 499 -10.02 4.67 5.31
N ALA A 500 -8.91 4.00 4.96
CA ALA A 500 -8.49 2.76 5.61
C ALA A 500 -7.79 2.99 6.97
N SER A 501 -7.32 4.19 7.24
CA SER A 501 -6.60 4.55 8.48
C SER A 501 -7.51 4.83 9.67
N ARG A 502 -8.82 4.88 9.44
CA ARG A 502 -9.82 5.06 10.50
C ARG A 502 -9.73 3.92 11.52
N ARG A 503 -9.87 4.25 12.81
CA ARG A 503 -9.70 3.31 13.93
C ARG A 503 -10.50 2.02 13.73
N GLY A 504 -9.85 0.88 13.90
CA GLY A 504 -10.47 -0.44 13.82
C GLY A 504 -10.62 -1.02 12.40
N HIS A 505 -10.40 -0.22 11.35
CA HIS A 505 -10.70 -0.65 9.98
C HIS A 505 -9.71 -1.73 9.50
N THR A 506 -8.41 -1.50 9.70
CA THR A 506 -7.36 -2.45 9.30
C THR A 506 -7.31 -3.68 10.18
N THR A 507 -7.55 -3.54 11.48
CA THR A 507 -7.69 -4.68 12.40
C THR A 507 -8.88 -5.55 12.01
N ARG A 508 -10.06 -4.96 11.67
CA ARG A 508 -11.19 -5.72 11.11
C ARG A 508 -10.81 -6.45 9.83
N LEU A 509 -10.08 -5.80 8.93
CA LEU A 509 -9.63 -6.44 7.69
C LEU A 509 -8.72 -7.65 7.98
N ARG A 510 -7.77 -7.52 8.91
CA ARG A 510 -6.93 -8.65 9.35
C ARG A 510 -7.79 -9.80 9.89
N GLN A 511 -8.74 -9.51 10.77
CA GLN A 511 -9.65 -10.51 11.34
C GLN A 511 -10.35 -11.34 10.25
N VAL A 512 -10.97 -10.66 9.30
CA VAL A 512 -11.74 -11.31 8.23
C VAL A 512 -10.82 -12.12 7.31
N LEU A 513 -9.69 -11.56 6.89
CA LEU A 513 -8.71 -12.26 6.04
C LEU A 513 -8.10 -13.49 6.72
N ASN A 514 -7.70 -13.36 7.99
CA ASN A 514 -7.13 -14.48 8.75
C ASN A 514 -8.16 -15.61 8.91
N SER A 515 -9.43 -15.26 9.10
CA SER A 515 -10.52 -16.24 9.16
C SER A 515 -10.67 -17.07 7.87
N LEU A 516 -10.15 -16.58 6.74
CA LEU A 516 -10.20 -17.23 5.43
C LEU A 516 -8.85 -17.85 5.01
N GLY A 517 -7.84 -17.90 5.88
CA GLY A 517 -6.52 -18.47 5.54
C GLY A 517 -5.55 -17.48 4.91
N VAL A 518 -5.89 -16.19 4.87
CA VAL A 518 -5.02 -15.12 4.32
C VAL A 518 -4.26 -14.44 5.46
N VAL A 519 -2.95 -14.32 5.34
CA VAL A 519 -2.11 -13.58 6.29
C VAL A 519 -1.74 -12.21 5.75
N CYS A 520 -1.50 -11.21 6.59
CA CYS A 520 -1.16 -9.87 6.12
C CYS A 520 0.36 -9.72 6.01
N TYR A 521 0.83 -8.95 5.02
CA TYR A 521 2.26 -8.78 4.74
C TYR A 521 2.74 -7.35 4.92
N TYR A 522 2.10 -6.40 4.26
CA TYR A 522 2.48 -4.99 4.38
C TYR A 522 1.26 -4.13 4.58
N THR A 523 1.45 -3.10 5.41
CA THR A 523 0.61 -1.90 5.45
C THR A 523 1.47 -0.74 4.95
N PHE A 524 1.28 -0.38 3.68
CA PHE A 524 2.07 0.65 3.01
C PHE A 524 1.57 2.04 3.38
N SER A 525 2.43 2.89 3.92
CA SER A 525 2.16 4.33 3.94
C SER A 525 2.02 4.86 2.51
N VAL A 526 1.10 5.80 2.33
CA VAL A 526 0.88 6.46 1.04
C VAL A 526 2.10 7.33 0.71
N LYS A 527 2.48 7.36 -0.57
CA LYS A 527 3.61 8.17 -1.05
C LYS A 527 3.33 9.67 -0.91
N GLY A 528 4.40 10.42 -0.68
CA GLY A 528 4.36 11.85 -0.34
C GLY A 528 3.99 12.80 -1.49
N PHE A 529 3.83 12.33 -2.72
CA PHE A 529 3.56 13.23 -3.85
C PHE A 529 2.15 13.82 -3.86
N ASN A 530 2.03 15.05 -4.36
CA ASN A 530 0.82 15.88 -4.35
C ASN A 530 -0.43 15.19 -4.91
N GLU A 531 -0.32 14.30 -5.92
CA GLU A 531 -1.47 13.56 -6.45
C GLU A 531 -2.18 12.70 -5.39
N ASN A 532 -1.44 12.27 -4.37
CA ASN A 532 -1.95 11.42 -3.29
C ASN A 532 -2.49 12.21 -2.10
N TYR A 533 -2.51 13.55 -2.15
CA TYR A 533 -2.86 14.39 -0.99
C TYR A 533 -4.19 13.96 -0.35
N ALA A 534 -5.23 13.76 -1.13
CA ALA A 534 -6.55 13.39 -0.62
C ALA A 534 -6.56 12.04 0.12
N VAL A 535 -5.72 11.09 -0.28
CA VAL A 535 -5.66 9.73 0.29
C VAL A 535 -4.51 9.54 1.27
N PHE A 536 -3.62 10.52 1.44
CA PHE A 536 -2.46 10.44 2.32
C PHE A 536 -2.84 10.43 3.80
N ALA A 537 -2.50 9.35 4.51
CA ALA A 537 -2.48 9.27 5.96
C ALA A 537 -1.03 9.48 6.46
N PRO A 538 -0.78 10.37 7.44
CA PRO A 538 0.55 10.61 7.98
C PRO A 538 1.20 9.37 8.60
N ASN A 539 2.53 9.29 8.61
CA ASN A 539 3.26 8.14 9.17
C ASN A 539 3.06 8.02 10.69
N SER A 540 2.78 9.12 11.39
CA SER A 540 2.36 9.10 12.80
C SER A 540 1.08 8.29 13.01
N ARG A 541 0.14 8.30 12.05
CA ARG A 541 -1.05 7.47 12.11
C ARG A 541 -0.70 5.99 11.95
N SER A 542 0.23 5.66 11.07
CA SER A 542 0.75 4.29 10.94
C SER A 542 1.39 3.81 12.25
N MET A 543 2.16 4.66 12.93
CA MET A 543 2.72 4.37 14.25
C MET A 543 1.65 4.23 15.33
N GLN A 544 0.64 5.11 15.32
CA GLN A 544 -0.50 5.03 16.23
C GLN A 544 -1.29 3.73 16.04
N GLU A 545 -1.49 3.25 14.81
CA GLU A 545 -2.13 1.95 14.56
C GLU A 545 -1.25 0.79 15.06
N GLN A 546 0.04 0.81 14.76
CA GLN A 546 1.00 -0.22 15.17
C GLN A 546 1.11 -0.34 16.69
N GLN A 547 1.10 0.77 17.41
CA GLN A 547 1.36 0.83 18.84
C GLN A 547 0.09 0.79 19.70
N GLU A 548 -1.08 1.09 19.16
CA GLU A 548 -2.33 1.09 19.95
C GLU A 548 -3.33 0.02 19.53
N GLU A 549 -3.36 -0.38 18.26
CA GLU A 549 -4.38 -1.29 17.74
C GLU A 549 -3.76 -2.66 17.45
N LYS A 550 -2.67 -2.66 16.68
CA LYS A 550 -2.01 -3.88 16.21
C LYS A 550 -1.37 -4.71 17.33
N ILE A 551 -1.04 -4.09 18.47
CA ILE A 551 -0.44 -4.75 19.64
C ILE A 551 -1.21 -6.00 20.08
N TYR A 552 -2.52 -6.01 19.91
CA TYR A 552 -3.39 -7.11 20.33
C TYR A 552 -3.32 -8.34 19.42
N GLY A 553 -2.71 -8.23 18.24
CA GLY A 553 -2.45 -9.37 17.35
C GLY A 553 -0.99 -9.83 17.36
N ARG A 554 -0.13 -9.25 18.21
CA ARG A 554 1.28 -9.63 18.31
C ARG A 554 1.41 -11.05 18.85
N MET A 555 2.41 -11.76 18.33
CA MET A 555 2.70 -13.15 18.68
C MET A 555 4.06 -13.23 19.38
N THR A 556 4.23 -14.20 20.28
CA THR A 556 5.56 -14.59 20.75
C THR A 556 6.35 -15.27 19.63
N PRO A 557 7.69 -15.39 19.72
CA PRO A 557 8.49 -16.13 18.74
C PRO A 557 8.01 -17.58 18.53
N GLU A 558 7.61 -18.27 19.60
CA GLU A 558 7.11 -19.66 19.54
C GLU A 558 5.78 -19.75 18.79
N GLN A 559 4.89 -18.77 19.02
CA GLN A 559 3.62 -18.66 18.30
C GLN A 559 3.85 -18.36 16.81
N ALA A 560 4.81 -17.48 16.49
CA ALA A 560 5.17 -17.17 15.11
C ALA A 560 5.72 -18.40 14.37
N GLU A 561 6.54 -19.22 15.04
CA GLU A 561 7.06 -20.48 14.49
C GLU A 561 5.95 -21.53 14.30
N GLU A 562 5.03 -21.66 15.26
CA GLU A 562 3.84 -22.51 15.11
C GLU A 562 2.99 -22.07 13.90
N LEU A 563 2.77 -20.77 13.74
CA LEU A 563 2.05 -20.21 12.59
C LEU A 563 2.79 -20.49 11.28
N TYR A 564 4.12 -20.34 11.24
CA TYR A 564 4.93 -20.64 10.07
C TYR A 564 4.73 -22.10 9.63
N LYS A 565 4.75 -23.07 10.55
CA LYS A 565 4.52 -24.50 10.26
C LYS A 565 3.13 -24.80 9.71
N ILE A 566 2.12 -24.01 10.09
CA ILE A 566 0.76 -24.11 9.52
C ILE A 566 0.73 -23.62 8.07
N LEU A 567 1.46 -22.54 7.78
CA LEU A 567 1.51 -21.92 6.46
C LEU A 567 2.50 -22.62 5.51
N GLU A 568 3.50 -23.31 6.07
CA GLU A 568 4.53 -23.98 5.30
C GLU A 568 3.91 -25.02 4.37
N THR A 569 4.25 -24.88 3.11
CA THR A 569 3.66 -25.63 2.03
C THR A 569 4.32 -27.01 1.96
N LYS A 570 3.80 -28.00 2.71
CA LYS A 570 4.33 -29.37 2.65
C LYS A 570 4.14 -29.99 1.26
N VAL A 571 5.23 -30.50 0.69
CA VAL A 571 5.27 -31.36 -0.51
C VAL A 571 4.94 -32.80 -0.06
N GLY A 572 4.21 -33.56 -0.88
CA GLY A 572 3.46 -34.75 -0.46
C GLY A 572 4.24 -35.85 0.29
N THR A 573 3.57 -36.41 1.30
CA THR A 573 3.33 -37.85 1.56
C THR A 573 2.37 -37.88 2.75
N GLU A 574 1.06 -37.92 2.53
CA GLU A 574 0.07 -38.43 3.48
C GLU A 574 -1.32 -38.36 2.82
N GLU A 575 -1.99 -39.51 2.76
CA GLU A 575 -3.35 -39.73 2.27
C GLU A 575 -4.43 -39.20 3.24
N GLU A 576 -4.05 -38.43 4.26
CA GLU A 576 -5.02 -37.80 5.15
C GLU A 576 -5.63 -36.55 4.51
N PRO A 577 -6.94 -36.31 4.68
CA PRO A 577 -7.56 -35.06 4.26
C PRO A 577 -6.98 -33.93 5.12
N LYS A 578 -5.93 -33.29 4.60
CA LYS A 578 -5.29 -32.13 5.24
C LYS A 578 -6.37 -31.11 5.57
N GLU A 579 -6.52 -30.84 6.86
CA GLU A 579 -7.44 -29.84 7.36
C GLU A 579 -7.19 -28.50 6.64
N ASP A 580 -8.24 -27.88 6.12
CA ASP A 580 -8.20 -26.59 5.43
C ASP A 580 -7.39 -25.52 6.20
N VAL A 581 -6.47 -24.81 5.53
CA VAL A 581 -5.59 -23.80 6.15
C VAL A 581 -6.39 -22.76 6.94
N ALA A 582 -7.56 -22.35 6.44
CA ALA A 582 -8.40 -21.40 7.16
C ALA A 582 -8.94 -21.99 8.48
N LYS A 583 -9.28 -23.30 8.54
CA LYS A 583 -9.62 -23.98 9.80
C LYS A 583 -8.43 -23.99 10.77
N GLN A 584 -7.24 -24.29 10.27
CA GLN A 584 -6.02 -24.31 11.09
C GLN A 584 -5.70 -22.93 11.68
N LEU A 585 -5.79 -21.85 10.87
CA LEU A 585 -5.59 -20.49 11.37
C LEU A 585 -6.64 -20.09 12.42
N ARG A 586 -7.91 -20.43 12.21
CA ARG A 586 -8.97 -20.17 13.22
C ARG A 586 -8.69 -20.90 14.53
N ARG A 587 -8.23 -22.16 14.47
CA ARG A 587 -7.83 -22.92 15.65
C ARG A 587 -6.63 -22.29 16.36
N PHE A 588 -5.60 -21.92 15.61
CA PHE A 588 -4.40 -21.25 16.12
C PHE A 588 -4.76 -19.94 16.84
N MET A 589 -5.56 -19.09 16.21
CA MET A 589 -6.00 -17.83 16.80
C MET A 589 -6.82 -18.04 18.08
N ARG A 590 -7.73 -19.03 18.09
CA ARG A 590 -8.51 -19.37 19.28
C ARG A 590 -7.62 -19.90 20.41
N LYS A 591 -6.67 -20.79 20.10
CA LYS A 591 -5.70 -21.36 21.05
C LYS A 591 -4.92 -20.26 21.77
N HIS A 592 -4.49 -19.24 21.03
CA HIS A 592 -3.65 -18.15 21.54
C HIS A 592 -4.42 -16.88 21.91
N HIS A 593 -5.76 -16.92 21.90
CA HIS A 593 -6.63 -15.77 22.20
C HIS A 593 -6.33 -14.53 21.35
N LEU A 594 -5.87 -14.74 20.11
CA LEU A 594 -5.53 -13.67 19.18
C LEU A 594 -6.78 -13.23 18.41
N PRO A 595 -7.22 -11.97 18.52
CA PRO A 595 -8.35 -11.47 17.74
C PRO A 595 -8.03 -11.44 16.25
N PHE A 596 -6.77 -11.18 15.88
CA PHE A 596 -6.22 -11.18 14.53
C PHE A 596 -4.71 -11.43 14.59
N LEU A 597 -4.08 -11.72 13.45
CA LEU A 597 -2.64 -11.94 13.32
C LEU A 597 -1.95 -10.65 12.84
N ALA A 598 -1.10 -10.06 13.68
CA ALA A 598 -0.31 -8.87 13.35
C ALA A 598 0.98 -9.22 12.58
N THR A 599 0.82 -9.93 11.46
CA THR A 599 1.94 -10.45 10.64
C THR A 599 2.50 -9.45 9.64
N ASP A 600 1.74 -8.41 9.31
CA ASP A 600 2.18 -7.39 8.37
C ASP A 600 3.22 -6.44 8.97
N ARG A 601 3.91 -5.67 8.14
CA ARG A 601 4.79 -4.57 8.57
C ARG A 601 4.26 -3.24 8.04
N SER A 602 4.21 -2.22 8.89
CA SER A 602 4.02 -0.83 8.44
C SER A 602 5.30 -0.34 7.76
N VAL A 603 5.21 0.07 6.50
CA VAL A 603 6.39 0.48 5.69
C VAL A 603 6.08 1.63 4.74
N LEU A 604 7.03 2.53 4.53
CA LEU A 604 7.05 3.47 3.42
C LEU A 604 8.06 2.99 2.37
N ASN A 605 7.72 3.07 1.09
CA ASN A 605 8.72 2.89 0.03
C ASN A 605 9.66 4.09 0.03
N LEU A 606 10.96 3.87 0.21
CA LEU A 606 11.97 4.91 0.06
C LEU A 606 12.64 4.78 -1.33
N PRO A 607 12.71 5.87 -2.12
CA PRO A 607 13.35 5.84 -3.45
C PRO A 607 14.78 5.31 -3.37
N ALA A 608 15.19 4.46 -4.32
CA ALA A 608 16.52 3.81 -4.43
C ALA A 608 16.91 2.83 -3.30
N ILE A 609 16.44 3.03 -2.07
CA ILE A 609 16.94 2.32 -0.89
C ILE A 609 16.17 1.02 -0.63
N GLY A 610 14.85 1.14 -0.53
CA GLY A 610 14.09 0.05 0.06
C GLY A 610 12.74 0.44 0.62
N LYS A 611 12.39 -0.23 1.70
CA LYS A 611 11.18 -0.03 2.48
C LYS A 611 11.65 0.20 3.90
N SER A 612 11.16 1.25 4.56
CA SER A 612 11.47 1.53 5.95
C SER A 612 10.32 2.28 6.60
N MET A 613 10.22 2.15 7.90
CA MET A 613 9.41 3.00 8.78
C MET A 613 10.23 3.48 9.97
N THR A 614 11.55 3.35 9.90
CA THR A 614 12.47 3.91 10.88
C THR A 614 12.74 5.35 10.49
N PHE A 615 12.20 6.28 11.28
CA PHE A 615 12.33 7.71 11.01
C PHE A 615 12.33 8.54 12.30
N GLN A 616 12.80 9.78 12.18
CA GLN A 616 12.69 10.83 13.19
C GLN A 616 12.18 12.12 12.55
N LEU A 617 11.31 12.84 13.26
CA LEU A 617 10.87 14.18 12.89
C LEU A 617 12.03 15.15 13.10
N VAL A 618 12.47 15.83 12.03
CA VAL A 618 13.58 16.82 12.10
C VAL A 618 13.13 18.25 11.83
N GLY A 619 11.91 18.42 11.32
CA GLY A 619 11.36 19.73 11.01
C GLY A 619 9.90 19.67 10.59
N LEU A 620 9.31 20.84 10.48
CA LEU A 620 7.99 21.10 9.92
C LEU A 620 8.12 22.21 8.86
N THR A 621 7.40 22.07 7.75
CA THR A 621 7.26 23.12 6.74
C THR A 621 6.32 24.23 7.21
N GLU A 622 6.25 25.35 6.47
CA GLU A 622 5.28 26.44 6.72
C GLU A 622 3.81 25.97 6.73
N GLU A 623 3.48 24.95 5.92
CA GLU A 623 2.15 24.33 5.88
C GLU A 623 1.91 23.31 7.02
N GLY A 624 2.89 23.13 7.92
CA GLY A 624 2.84 22.15 9.01
C GLY A 624 3.05 20.70 8.56
N LYS A 625 3.63 20.46 7.39
CA LYS A 625 3.99 19.11 6.93
C LYS A 625 5.29 18.67 7.62
N ARG A 626 5.35 17.41 8.04
CA ARG A 626 6.53 16.86 8.71
C ARG A 626 7.67 16.60 7.73
N ILE A 627 8.87 17.00 8.12
CA ILE A 627 10.14 16.68 7.49
C ILE A 627 10.74 15.53 8.29
N LEU A 628 10.80 14.35 7.68
CA LEU A 628 11.22 13.12 8.36
C LEU A 628 12.59 12.69 7.84
N ARG A 629 13.52 12.44 8.76
CA ARG A 629 14.78 11.77 8.48
C ARG A 629 14.60 10.27 8.62
N PHE A 630 14.83 9.52 7.55
CA PHE A 630 14.70 8.07 7.49
C PHE A 630 16.04 7.35 7.60
N GLU A 631 16.00 6.16 8.18
CA GLU A 631 17.06 5.16 8.14
C GLU A 631 16.64 3.97 7.27
N HIS A 632 17.59 3.18 6.79
CA HIS A 632 17.30 1.96 6.02
C HIS A 632 16.80 0.82 6.93
N ASP A 633 16.16 -0.20 6.34
CA ASP A 633 15.65 -1.38 7.07
C ASP A 633 16.81 -2.34 7.39
N GLY A 634 17.39 -2.21 8.59
CA GLY A 634 18.47 -3.11 9.05
C GLY A 634 18.10 -4.59 9.12
N THR A 635 16.83 -4.95 8.94
CA THR A 635 16.38 -6.36 8.97
C THR A 635 16.52 -7.09 7.63
N ARG A 636 17.06 -6.48 6.57
CA ARG A 636 17.23 -7.08 5.23
C ARG A 636 18.56 -6.69 4.57
N HIS A 637 18.98 -7.48 3.59
CA HIS A 637 20.09 -7.11 2.72
C HIS A 637 19.68 -6.01 1.73
N HIS A 638 20.52 -4.98 1.63
CA HIS A 638 20.36 -3.89 0.70
C HIS A 638 21.44 -3.93 -0.38
N SER A 639 21.22 -3.18 -1.46
CA SER A 639 22.29 -2.90 -2.42
C SER A 639 23.37 -2.05 -1.73
N PRO A 640 24.67 -2.29 -2.00
CA PRO A 640 25.78 -1.49 -1.45
C PRO A 640 25.69 0.02 -1.73
N ILE A 641 24.79 0.45 -2.63
CA ILE A 641 24.54 1.88 -2.85
C ILE A 641 24.17 2.62 -1.56
N ILE A 642 23.52 1.94 -0.60
CA ILE A 642 23.07 2.58 0.64
C ILE A 642 24.24 3.13 1.46
N ASP A 643 25.43 2.54 1.35
CA ASP A 643 26.63 2.97 2.08
C ASP A 643 27.20 4.28 1.52
N GLN A 644 26.81 4.64 0.29
CA GLN A 644 27.17 5.90 -0.36
C GLN A 644 26.04 6.93 -0.27
N MET A 645 24.85 6.53 0.20
CA MET A 645 23.72 7.43 0.38
C MET A 645 23.86 8.15 1.73
N GLY A 646 23.76 9.48 1.70
CA GLY A 646 23.68 10.29 2.92
C GLY A 646 22.36 10.10 3.67
N GLN A 647 22.08 10.98 4.62
CA GLN A 647 20.82 10.98 5.35
C GLN A 647 19.64 11.23 4.40
N ILE A 648 18.53 10.54 4.65
CA ILE A 648 17.37 10.52 3.75
C ILE A 648 16.28 11.38 4.36
N TYR A 649 15.89 12.45 3.67
CA TYR A 649 14.80 13.31 4.11
C TYR A 649 13.59 13.16 3.19
N ILE A 650 12.42 13.00 3.79
CA ILE A 650 11.14 12.96 3.08
C ILE A 650 10.17 13.93 3.75
N VAL A 651 9.54 14.79 2.95
CA VAL A 651 8.44 15.64 3.43
C VAL A 651 7.11 14.91 3.27
N GLU A 652 6.34 14.86 4.34
CA GLU A 652 4.97 14.32 4.30
C GLU A 652 4.06 15.19 3.42
N ASN A 653 3.08 14.59 2.77
CA ASN A 653 2.20 15.32 1.87
C ASN A 653 1.13 16.14 2.60
N LYS A 654 0.91 15.89 3.89
CA LYS A 654 -0.20 16.47 4.66
C LYS A 654 0.20 16.65 6.11
N SER A 655 -0.13 17.81 6.69
CA SER A 655 -0.01 18.06 8.12
C SER A 655 -0.95 17.16 8.94
N LEU A 656 -0.64 16.94 10.22
CA LEU A 656 -1.53 16.21 11.11
C LEU A 656 -2.86 16.94 11.32
N ALA A 657 -2.83 18.26 11.42
CA ALA A 657 -4.04 19.06 11.58
C ALA A 657 -4.98 18.95 10.36
N ALA A 658 -4.46 19.02 9.13
CA ALA A 658 -5.25 18.81 7.92
C ALA A 658 -5.81 17.39 7.84
N TYR A 659 -5.03 16.38 8.24
CA TYR A 659 -5.49 14.98 8.33
C TYR A 659 -6.66 14.83 9.33
N LEU A 660 -6.54 15.38 10.54
CA LEU A 660 -7.60 15.33 11.56
C LEU A 660 -8.87 16.08 11.13
N ARG A 661 -8.73 17.24 10.45
CA ARG A 661 -9.87 17.94 9.84
C ARG A 661 -10.55 17.10 8.77
N GLN A 662 -9.78 16.32 7.99
CA GLN A 662 -10.36 15.41 7.00
C GLN A 662 -11.10 14.25 7.66
N LEU A 663 -10.53 13.63 8.70
CA LEU A 663 -11.22 12.59 9.47
C LEU A 663 -12.55 13.10 10.07
N ALA A 664 -12.55 14.32 10.61
CA ALA A 664 -13.78 14.95 11.12
C ALA A 664 -14.85 15.11 10.03
N LYS A 665 -14.47 15.49 8.81
CA LYS A 665 -15.38 15.55 7.65
C LYS A 665 -15.92 14.17 7.25
N MET A 666 -15.18 13.10 7.55
CA MET A 666 -15.58 11.71 7.34
C MET A 666 -16.41 11.14 8.49
N GLY A 667 -16.76 11.96 9.49
CA GLY A 667 -17.60 11.57 10.64
C GLY A 667 -16.83 10.97 11.82
N GLU A 668 -15.50 10.94 11.79
CA GLU A 668 -14.70 10.50 12.93
C GLU A 668 -14.56 11.61 13.98
N ASP A 669 -14.42 11.25 15.26
CA ASP A 669 -14.10 12.21 16.32
C ASP A 669 -12.57 12.41 16.40
N PRO A 670 -12.03 13.63 16.15
CA PRO A 670 -10.60 13.89 16.31
C PRO A 670 -10.04 13.54 17.70
N GLU A 671 -10.86 13.58 18.76
CA GLU A 671 -10.39 13.21 20.11
C GLU A 671 -9.98 11.72 20.20
N ASP A 672 -10.56 10.83 19.38
CA ASP A 672 -10.17 9.41 19.32
C ASP A 672 -8.76 9.17 18.77
N TYR A 673 -8.20 10.20 18.14
CA TYR A 673 -6.87 10.19 17.52
C TYR A 673 -5.88 11.00 18.32
N ALA A 674 -6.22 11.42 19.54
CA ALA A 674 -5.50 12.50 20.19
C ALA A 674 -4.00 12.26 20.44
N SER A 675 -3.61 11.01 20.66
CA SER A 675 -2.21 10.60 20.80
C SER A 675 -1.38 10.70 19.51
N ILE A 676 -1.98 11.01 18.35
CA ILE A 676 -1.27 11.03 17.04
C ILE A 676 -0.08 12.00 17.05
N TRP A 677 -0.16 13.08 17.84
CA TRP A 677 0.89 14.08 18.01
C TRP A 677 2.16 13.51 18.66
N ASN A 678 2.05 12.41 19.43
CA ASN A 678 3.16 11.83 20.18
C ASN A 678 4.13 11.04 19.28
N TYR A 679 3.65 10.52 18.16
CA TYR A 679 4.43 9.66 17.27
C TYR A 679 5.33 10.48 16.35
N THR A 680 6.46 10.91 16.90
CA THR A 680 7.47 11.75 16.23
C THR A 680 8.67 10.94 15.71
N LYS A 681 8.79 9.70 16.16
CA LYS A 681 9.72 8.69 15.65
C LYS A 681 8.96 7.42 15.27
N GLY A 682 9.53 6.65 14.36
CA GLY A 682 9.05 5.33 13.98
C GLY A 682 10.17 4.29 13.99
N GLU A 683 9.81 3.02 14.10
CA GLU A 683 10.73 1.89 13.99
C GLU A 683 10.12 0.86 13.06
N THR A 684 10.91 0.38 12.10
CA THR A 684 10.46 -0.65 11.18
C THR A 684 10.30 -1.98 11.91
N GLU A 685 9.08 -2.51 11.94
CA GLU A 685 8.76 -3.79 12.60
C GLU A 685 9.64 -4.93 12.09
N PRO A 686 9.91 -5.99 12.87
CA PRO A 686 10.66 -7.15 12.41
C PRO A 686 9.93 -7.93 11.30
N ARG A 687 10.65 -8.77 10.56
CA ARG A 687 10.04 -9.68 9.58
C ARG A 687 9.36 -10.84 10.29
N PHE A 688 8.13 -11.13 9.91
CA PHE A 688 7.53 -12.44 10.19
C PHE A 688 8.30 -13.52 9.41
N SER A 689 8.58 -14.65 10.04
CA SER A 689 9.47 -15.72 9.53
C SER A 689 9.09 -16.26 8.15
N LEU A 690 7.80 -16.24 7.80
CA LEU A 690 7.35 -16.56 6.44
C LEU A 690 8.07 -15.76 5.34
N TYR A 691 8.50 -14.53 5.65
CA TYR A 691 9.12 -13.63 4.69
C TYR A 691 10.65 -13.69 4.70
N GLU A 692 11.25 -14.47 5.60
CA GLU A 692 12.66 -14.83 5.58
C GLU A 692 12.90 -15.92 4.53
N TYR A 693 14.08 -15.93 3.92
CA TYR A 693 14.40 -16.93 2.91
C TYR A 693 14.85 -18.22 3.60
N PRO A 694 14.37 -19.39 3.14
CA PRO A 694 14.91 -20.66 3.62
C PRO A 694 16.41 -20.76 3.32
N ASP A 695 17.16 -21.37 4.23
CA ASP A 695 18.59 -21.61 4.06
C ASP A 695 18.88 -22.65 2.98
N PHE A 696 20.03 -22.50 2.33
CA PHE A 696 20.55 -23.50 1.41
C PHE A 696 21.37 -24.56 2.17
N PRO A 697 21.40 -25.82 1.71
CA PRO A 697 22.27 -26.85 2.27
C PRO A 697 23.75 -26.69 1.83
N PHE A 698 24.11 -25.55 1.24
CA PHE A 698 25.43 -25.22 0.71
C PHE A 698 25.69 -23.73 0.88
N ARG A 699 26.96 -23.32 0.78
CA ARG A 699 27.36 -21.91 0.81
C ARG A 699 27.26 -21.30 -0.58
N THR A 700 26.55 -20.19 -0.68
CA THR A 700 26.50 -19.36 -1.90
C THR A 700 27.73 -18.45 -1.98
N THR A 701 28.02 -17.96 -3.18
CA THR A 701 29.01 -16.89 -3.37
C THR A 701 28.53 -15.57 -2.78
N ASP A 702 29.45 -14.80 -2.19
CA ASP A 702 29.20 -13.43 -1.73
C ASP A 702 29.26 -12.41 -2.87
N LYS A 703 29.72 -12.82 -4.05
CA LYS A 703 29.82 -11.92 -5.22
C LYS A 703 28.43 -11.48 -5.65
N MET A 704 28.20 -10.18 -5.76
CA MET A 704 26.99 -9.62 -6.40
C MET A 704 27.24 -9.41 -7.90
N SER A 705 26.52 -10.12 -8.76
CA SER A 705 26.49 -9.87 -10.21
C SER A 705 25.56 -8.71 -10.56
N ASN A 706 25.71 -8.17 -11.77
CA ASN A 706 24.83 -7.12 -12.32
C ASN A 706 24.79 -5.84 -11.46
N LEU A 707 25.87 -5.53 -10.74
CA LEU A 707 26.01 -4.33 -9.92
C LEU A 707 27.13 -3.45 -10.51
N SER A 708 26.85 -2.17 -10.72
CA SER A 708 27.84 -1.19 -11.22
C SER A 708 28.22 -0.21 -10.10
N ILE A 709 28.67 -0.75 -8.98
CA ILE A 709 29.21 -0.01 -7.84
C ILE A 709 30.55 -0.67 -7.51
N LYS A 710 31.61 0.11 -7.32
CA LYS A 710 32.87 -0.43 -6.80
C LYS A 710 32.61 -0.86 -5.36
N ASN A 711 32.72 -2.17 -5.10
CA ASN A 711 32.77 -2.72 -3.74
C ASN A 711 33.90 -2.09 -2.94
#